data_AF-A0A0P1AIE7-F1
#
_entry.id   AF-A0A0P1AIE7-F1
#
_cell.length_a   1.000
_cell.length_b   1.000
_cell.length_c   1.000
_cell.angle_alpha   90.00
_cell.angle_beta   90.00
_cell.angle_gamma   90.00
#
_symmetry.space_group_name_H-M   'P 1'
#
loop_
_entity.id
_entity.type
_entity.pdbx_description
1 polymer ?
#
loop_
_entity_poly.entity_id
_entity_poly.type
_entity_poly.pdbx_seq_one_letter_code
_entity_poly.pdbx_strand_id
1 'polypeptide(L)'
;MVRVAVVGCAHGMLDDIYATLQFVNQMNPDKPVRLLLCCGDFECMRNTHDLETLACPPKYRAMHAFHRYYKKEKIAPVLTIFIGGNHEASGYLKELHYGGWVAPNMFYLGAAGVINVAGLRIAGLSGIYKQQHYTAGHFESQPFDNNTMRSVYHIRELEVYQLSHVQQVDKTSLGVFLSHDWPRGVEQHGNVSQLLRRKPFFEQEIRTNTLGNPADHPVVGEDTEVEKLSERSGQKSSPQPAITKFLALDKCLPRREFMQVLDLPCSRSDAKPAASISEPMGIPAKNFFRSSQNNEFESPRIMFDLEWLAILRATHHLASSSKFAPRVPQDELKIERKDIEWVRQRLQEFVVENKLNKVEGEWITDFVKTVPGYGEEAEFVQVTGNPQTDLLLELLQLPHVVTAPFVGGGFVKDPNEINLDDDDEDDVEDNIDDVTAINTEVTACTTSSTTNLMIATWVREAAKRTRQPHFGPALIYEVNQTLLDSALQSAFVQLNCDEETQAFLLTCTGGSLWESLSSTLLGLFYSLTDVNGILGRGQMFVLSQAQVQRLIQRKPLTNRSGSLLDIGAGDGNVTTSLASLVEQVTTTEVSAPMVANLNARGYNSIQTCDLEHDFVQSRKPFDIISLLNVLDRADKPLTMLRTIRTMLEPQNGIFLLAVVLPFAAFVEQGTQRVAPTEKLPMHGGLCAEGASFETSASLLLRNVLVPAGFKLRHFSRVPYLCRGDIQQPYYVLSDAIFVLEVDHDWRANEAS
;
A
#
# COMPACT_ATOMS: atom_id res chain seq x y z
N MET A 1 23.07 9.92 -17.81
CA MET A 1 22.15 8.81 -17.51
C MET A 1 21.22 9.31 -16.43
N VAL A 2 19.92 9.08 -16.58
CA VAL A 2 18.91 9.40 -15.56
C VAL A 2 18.49 8.09 -14.92
N ARG A 3 18.43 8.08 -13.59
CA ARG A 3 17.94 6.92 -12.83
C ARG A 3 16.42 7.01 -12.74
N VAL A 4 15.75 6.06 -13.38
CA VAL A 4 14.29 6.02 -13.55
C VAL A 4 13.76 4.79 -12.83
N ALA A 5 12.65 4.92 -12.11
CA ALA A 5 11.86 3.79 -11.68
C ALA A 5 10.66 3.62 -12.61
N VAL A 6 10.37 2.39 -12.98
CA VAL A 6 9.21 2.02 -13.80
C VAL A 6 8.29 1.17 -12.95
N VAL A 7 7.00 1.45 -12.99
CA VAL A 7 5.92 0.71 -12.30
C VAL A 7 4.92 0.19 -13.34
N GLY A 8 4.43 -1.03 -13.13
CA GLY A 8 3.32 -1.61 -13.90
C GLY A 8 1.98 -0.93 -13.56
N CYS A 9 0.95 -1.70 -13.19
CA CYS A 9 -0.34 -1.15 -12.76
C CYS A 9 -0.24 -0.58 -11.34
N ALA A 10 -0.58 0.70 -11.14
CA ALA A 10 -0.48 1.33 -9.81
C ALA A 10 -1.65 1.00 -8.87
N HIS A 11 -2.87 0.87 -9.40
CA HIS A 11 -4.12 0.64 -8.67
C HIS A 11 -4.34 1.57 -7.48
N GLY A 12 -4.07 2.87 -7.66
CA GLY A 12 -4.21 3.88 -6.61
C GLY A 12 -3.23 3.75 -5.43
N MET A 13 -2.33 2.75 -5.43
CA MET A 13 -1.38 2.47 -4.35
C MET A 13 -0.15 3.41 -4.38
N LEU A 14 -0.38 4.70 -4.64
CA LEU A 14 0.65 5.73 -4.79
C LEU A 14 1.53 5.85 -3.55
N ASP A 15 0.91 5.75 -2.36
CA ASP A 15 1.63 5.79 -1.09
C ASP A 15 2.66 4.66 -1.00
N ASP A 16 2.28 3.44 -1.39
CA ASP A 16 3.18 2.28 -1.37
C ASP A 16 4.29 2.39 -2.44
N ILE A 17 3.97 2.95 -3.61
CA ILE A 17 4.92 3.20 -4.69
C ILE A 17 5.99 4.20 -4.23
N TYR A 18 5.58 5.37 -3.74
CA TYR A 18 6.52 6.41 -3.31
C TYR A 18 7.35 5.99 -2.12
N ALA A 19 6.75 5.21 -1.22
CA ALA A 19 7.47 4.62 -0.12
C ALA A 19 8.51 3.58 -0.61
N THR A 20 8.19 2.76 -1.61
CA THR A 20 9.20 1.88 -2.25
C THR A 20 10.34 2.71 -2.88
N LEU A 21 10.04 3.84 -3.52
CA LEU A 21 11.05 4.69 -4.14
C LEU A 21 11.97 5.36 -3.12
N GLN A 22 11.38 5.89 -2.05
CA GLN A 22 12.15 6.46 -0.96
C GLN A 22 13.06 5.40 -0.34
N PHE A 23 12.63 4.13 -0.31
CA PHE A 23 13.52 3.03 0.02
C PHE A 23 14.76 2.99 -0.86
N VAL A 24 14.54 2.88 -2.17
CA VAL A 24 15.59 2.70 -3.17
C VAL A 24 16.58 3.85 -3.08
N ASN A 25 16.06 5.07 -2.88
CA ASN A 25 16.87 6.28 -2.75
C ASN A 25 17.69 6.28 -1.45
N GLN A 26 17.13 5.85 -0.32
CA GLN A 26 17.88 5.74 0.94
C GLN A 26 19.03 4.73 0.84
N MET A 27 18.91 3.73 -0.02
CA MET A 27 19.94 2.70 -0.18
C MET A 27 21.00 2.99 -1.22
N ASN A 28 20.76 4.01 -2.03
CA ASN A 28 21.78 4.58 -2.86
C ASN A 28 21.61 6.10 -2.89
N PRO A 29 21.96 6.78 -1.78
CA PRO A 29 21.80 8.23 -1.65
C PRO A 29 22.59 9.02 -2.70
N ASP A 30 23.72 8.46 -3.14
CA ASP A 30 24.61 9.08 -4.14
C ASP A 30 23.99 9.12 -5.55
N LYS A 31 22.96 8.30 -5.80
CA LYS A 31 22.32 8.19 -7.10
C LYS A 31 20.81 8.00 -6.93
N PRO A 32 20.06 9.00 -6.44
CA PRO A 32 18.63 8.85 -6.23
C PRO A 32 17.89 8.71 -7.56
N VAL A 33 16.78 7.97 -7.55
CA VAL A 33 15.78 7.95 -8.62
C VAL A 33 15.22 9.36 -8.77
N ARG A 34 15.25 9.87 -10.01
CA ARG A 34 14.82 11.23 -10.35
C ARG A 34 13.49 11.28 -11.10
N LEU A 35 13.02 10.14 -11.59
CA LEU A 35 11.82 10.02 -12.40
C LEU A 35 11.10 8.71 -12.11
N LEU A 36 9.79 8.76 -11.93
CA LEU A 36 8.90 7.60 -11.87
C LEU A 36 8.03 7.56 -13.13
N LEU A 37 8.01 6.41 -13.81
CA LEU A 37 7.13 6.12 -14.94
C LEU A 37 6.11 5.05 -14.54
N CYS A 38 4.82 5.31 -14.70
CA CYS A 38 3.74 4.34 -14.44
C CYS A 38 3.03 3.93 -15.73
N CYS A 39 2.92 2.64 -15.98
CA CYS A 39 2.33 2.09 -17.21
C CYS A 39 0.80 1.98 -17.19
N GLY A 40 0.10 2.71 -16.32
CA GLY A 40 -1.37 2.75 -16.26
C GLY A 40 -2.01 2.14 -15.03
N ASP A 41 -3.34 2.09 -15.05
CA ASP A 41 -4.20 1.88 -13.88
C ASP A 41 -3.74 2.78 -12.73
N PHE A 42 -3.58 4.07 -13.00
CA PHE A 42 -3.05 5.05 -12.04
C PHE A 42 -4.10 5.42 -10.97
N GLU A 43 -5.38 5.44 -11.36
CA GLU A 43 -6.55 5.68 -10.51
C GLU A 43 -6.53 7.06 -9.82
N CYS A 44 -6.42 8.12 -10.63
CA CYS A 44 -6.37 9.52 -10.15
C CYS A 44 -7.73 10.11 -9.72
N MET A 45 -8.43 9.46 -8.77
CA MET A 45 -9.76 9.89 -8.31
C MET A 45 -9.69 11.18 -7.47
N ARG A 46 -10.26 12.29 -7.95
CA ARG A 46 -10.31 13.56 -7.19
C ARG A 46 -11.36 13.49 -6.08
N ASN A 47 -12.52 12.91 -6.37
CA ASN A 47 -13.69 12.80 -5.50
C ASN A 47 -14.55 11.56 -5.84
N THR A 48 -15.71 11.42 -5.19
CA THR A 48 -16.64 10.29 -5.39
C THR A 48 -17.20 10.23 -6.81
N HIS A 49 -17.40 11.37 -7.47
CA HIS A 49 -17.91 11.41 -8.83
C HIS A 49 -16.93 10.76 -9.82
N ASP A 50 -15.63 11.06 -9.70
CA ASP A 50 -14.62 10.36 -10.51
C ASP A 50 -14.63 8.85 -10.22
N LEU A 51 -14.80 8.44 -8.95
CA LEU A 51 -14.87 7.03 -8.56
C LEU A 51 -16.06 6.31 -9.20
N GLU A 52 -17.18 7.00 -9.45
CA GLU A 52 -18.33 6.44 -10.15
C GLU A 52 -18.04 6.15 -11.63
N THR A 53 -17.13 6.91 -12.23
CA THR A 53 -16.66 6.72 -13.62
C THR A 53 -15.61 5.61 -13.77
N LEU A 54 -15.20 4.97 -12.67
CA LEU A 54 -14.27 3.84 -12.69
C LEU A 54 -14.95 2.58 -13.24
N ALA A 55 -14.40 2.03 -14.32
CA ALA A 55 -14.85 0.79 -14.95
C ALA A 55 -14.45 -0.47 -14.15
N CYS A 56 -15.03 -0.62 -12.96
CA CYS A 56 -14.79 -1.73 -12.04
C CYS A 56 -16.07 -2.04 -11.24
N PRO A 57 -16.37 -3.31 -10.86
CA PRO A 57 -17.51 -3.62 -10.01
C PRO A 57 -17.52 -2.77 -8.72
N PRO A 58 -18.69 -2.23 -8.29
CA PRO A 58 -18.76 -1.30 -7.16
C PRO A 58 -18.06 -1.76 -5.87
N LYS A 59 -18.14 -3.06 -5.56
CA LYS A 59 -17.50 -3.67 -4.37
C LYS A 59 -15.97 -3.58 -4.34
N TYR A 60 -15.32 -3.28 -5.48
CA TYR A 60 -13.87 -3.16 -5.59
C TYR A 60 -13.41 -1.71 -5.77
N ARG A 61 -14.33 -0.75 -5.82
CA ARG A 61 -13.99 0.66 -5.96
C ARG A 61 -13.49 1.21 -4.62
N ALA A 62 -12.39 1.96 -4.66
CA ALA A 62 -11.85 2.66 -3.50
C ALA A 62 -11.25 4.00 -3.93
N MET A 63 -11.41 5.03 -3.08
CA MET A 63 -10.86 6.37 -3.33
C MET A 63 -9.32 6.42 -3.32
N HIS A 64 -8.69 5.46 -2.62
CA HIS A 64 -7.25 5.41 -2.39
C HIS A 64 -6.65 6.76 -1.95
N ALA A 65 -5.38 7.03 -2.28
CA ALA A 65 -4.65 8.18 -1.75
C ALA A 65 -4.58 9.39 -2.69
N PHE A 66 -4.97 9.25 -3.97
CA PHE A 66 -4.74 10.29 -4.98
C PHE A 66 -5.39 11.63 -4.61
N HIS A 67 -6.64 11.62 -4.12
CA HIS A 67 -7.36 12.84 -3.74
C HIS A 67 -6.58 13.73 -2.76
N ARG A 68 -5.68 13.16 -1.93
CA ARG A 68 -4.82 13.91 -1.01
C ARG A 68 -3.68 14.63 -1.73
N TYR A 69 -3.14 14.04 -2.80
CA TYR A 69 -2.17 14.69 -3.67
C TYR A 69 -2.83 15.80 -4.50
N TYR A 70 -4.04 15.55 -5.01
CA TYR A 70 -4.85 16.54 -5.71
C TYR A 70 -5.13 17.78 -4.85
N LYS A 71 -5.49 17.57 -3.58
CA LYS A 71 -5.70 18.64 -2.59
C LYS A 71 -4.41 19.27 -2.04
N LYS A 72 -3.23 18.84 -2.51
CA LYS A 72 -1.91 19.29 -2.03
C LYS A 72 -1.62 18.99 -0.54
N GLU A 73 -2.39 18.12 0.11
CA GLU A 73 -2.06 17.58 1.44
C GLU A 73 -0.79 16.70 1.40
N LYS A 74 -0.47 16.19 0.21
CA LYS A 74 0.75 15.44 -0.10
C LYS A 74 1.31 15.94 -1.42
N ILE A 75 2.63 15.82 -1.57
CA ILE A 75 3.34 16.12 -2.82
C ILE A 75 4.08 14.86 -3.25
N ALA A 76 4.07 14.54 -4.54
CA ALA A 76 4.86 13.41 -5.04
C ALA A 76 6.36 13.71 -4.81
N PRO A 77 7.12 12.82 -4.15
CA PRO A 77 8.53 13.07 -3.82
C PRO A 77 9.46 13.04 -5.05
N VAL A 78 8.97 12.54 -6.19
CA VAL A 78 9.69 12.46 -7.46
C VAL A 78 8.73 12.80 -8.59
N LEU A 79 9.25 13.39 -9.66
CA LEU A 79 8.47 13.63 -10.87
C LEU A 79 7.89 12.31 -11.36
N THR A 80 6.56 12.25 -11.41
CA THR A 80 5.83 11.04 -11.74
C THR A 80 5.05 11.25 -13.03
N ILE A 81 5.36 10.45 -14.04
CA ILE A 81 4.73 10.50 -15.35
C ILE A 81 3.99 9.20 -15.55
N PHE A 82 2.76 9.27 -16.05
CA PHE A 82 1.95 8.08 -16.29
C PHE A 82 1.13 8.18 -17.57
N ILE A 83 0.82 7.01 -18.11
CA ILE A 83 -0.23 6.78 -19.12
C ILE A 83 -1.47 6.19 -18.44
N GLY A 84 -2.62 6.22 -19.08
CA GLY A 84 -3.85 5.60 -18.58
C GLY A 84 -3.90 4.10 -18.87
N GLY A 85 -4.53 3.34 -17.98
CA GLY A 85 -4.92 1.94 -18.19
C GLY A 85 -6.42 1.78 -18.43
N ASN A 86 -7.00 0.72 -17.91
CA ASN A 86 -8.45 0.45 -17.98
C ASN A 86 -9.19 0.70 -16.65
N HIS A 87 -8.48 0.94 -15.56
CA HIS A 87 -9.02 1.37 -14.28
C HIS A 87 -8.55 2.80 -13.99
N GLU A 88 -9.32 3.78 -14.45
CA GLU A 88 -8.96 5.18 -14.33
C GLU A 88 -10.13 6.07 -13.92
N ALA A 89 -9.81 7.27 -13.44
CA ALA A 89 -10.75 8.39 -13.40
C ALA A 89 -10.98 8.89 -14.84
N SER A 90 -11.67 8.09 -15.66
CA SER A 90 -11.78 8.33 -17.11
C SER A 90 -12.40 9.69 -17.45
N GLY A 91 -13.28 10.20 -16.59
CA GLY A 91 -13.82 11.55 -16.72
C GLY A 91 -12.71 12.59 -16.65
N TYR A 92 -11.91 12.55 -15.59
CA TYR A 92 -10.81 13.48 -15.37
C TYR A 92 -9.72 13.37 -16.45
N LEU A 93 -9.28 12.15 -16.79
CA LEU A 93 -8.27 11.95 -17.83
C LEU A 93 -8.73 12.41 -19.21
N LYS A 94 -10.04 12.35 -19.50
CA LYS A 94 -10.61 12.89 -20.75
C LYS A 94 -10.51 14.41 -20.82
N GLU A 95 -10.64 15.11 -19.70
CA GLU A 95 -10.43 16.57 -19.64
C GLU A 95 -8.99 16.94 -20.03
N LEU A 96 -8.03 16.04 -19.79
CA LEU A 96 -6.59 16.16 -20.07
C LEU A 96 -6.14 15.25 -21.24
N HIS A 97 -6.97 15.13 -22.27
CA HIS A 97 -6.71 14.23 -23.42
C HIS A 97 -5.33 14.43 -24.08
N TYR A 98 -4.82 15.67 -24.11
CA TYR A 98 -3.52 16.03 -24.69
C TYR A 98 -2.36 16.07 -23.66
N GLY A 99 -2.62 15.58 -22.44
CA GLY A 99 -1.66 15.57 -21.33
C GLY A 99 -1.77 16.79 -20.43
N GLY A 100 -1.24 16.67 -19.21
CA GLY A 100 -1.22 17.75 -18.22
C GLY A 100 -1.02 17.27 -16.79
N TRP A 101 -0.91 18.23 -15.87
CA TRP A 101 -0.72 17.94 -14.45
C TRP A 101 -2.03 17.52 -13.80
N VAL A 102 -2.05 16.34 -13.20
CA VAL A 102 -3.21 15.85 -12.43
C VAL A 102 -3.11 16.18 -10.95
N ALA A 103 -1.90 16.42 -10.47
CA ALA A 103 -1.56 16.88 -9.12
C ALA A 103 -0.14 17.48 -9.17
N PRO A 104 0.33 18.21 -8.15
CA PRO A 104 1.71 18.68 -8.14
C PRO A 104 2.71 17.53 -8.30
N ASN A 105 3.62 17.67 -9.25
CA ASN A 105 4.67 16.70 -9.57
C ASN A 105 4.15 15.33 -10.12
N MET A 106 2.89 15.28 -10.56
CA MET A 106 2.27 14.13 -11.24
C MET A 106 1.68 14.54 -12.59
N PHE A 107 2.18 13.97 -13.67
CA PHE A 107 1.87 14.35 -15.04
C PHE A 107 1.28 13.19 -15.83
N TYR A 108 0.11 13.41 -16.43
CA TYR A 108 -0.51 12.50 -17.37
C TYR A 108 -0.01 12.81 -18.78
N LEU A 109 0.46 11.79 -19.52
CA LEU A 109 0.95 11.95 -20.90
C LEU A 109 -0.15 12.29 -21.91
N GLY A 110 -1.43 12.07 -21.58
CA GLY A 110 -2.54 12.17 -22.53
C GLY A 110 -2.94 10.81 -23.11
N ALA A 111 -3.92 10.81 -24.01
CA ALA A 111 -4.33 9.61 -24.76
C ALA A 111 -3.14 9.03 -25.55
N ALA A 112 -2.34 9.92 -26.16
CA ALA A 112 -0.97 9.67 -26.56
C ALA A 112 -0.15 10.95 -26.37
N GLY A 113 1.16 10.81 -26.17
CA GLY A 113 2.04 11.96 -25.96
C GLY A 113 3.50 11.62 -26.11
N VAL A 114 4.31 12.62 -26.50
CA VAL A 114 5.78 12.57 -26.42
C VAL A 114 6.29 13.81 -25.69
N ILE A 115 7.14 13.61 -24.70
CA ILE A 115 7.75 14.66 -23.89
C ILE A 115 9.24 14.37 -23.69
N ASN A 116 9.99 15.40 -23.31
CA ASN A 116 11.41 15.31 -23.00
C ASN A 116 11.65 15.64 -21.52
N VAL A 117 12.35 14.77 -20.79
CA VAL A 117 12.63 14.94 -19.36
C VAL A 117 14.09 14.59 -19.09
N ALA A 118 14.88 15.57 -18.63
CA ALA A 118 16.30 15.38 -18.34
C ALA A 118 17.09 14.70 -19.51
N GLY A 119 16.76 15.09 -20.75
CA GLY A 119 17.37 14.52 -21.97
C GLY A 119 16.90 13.11 -22.34
N LEU A 120 15.84 12.60 -21.69
CA LEU A 120 15.16 11.35 -22.05
C LEU A 120 13.87 11.69 -22.81
N ARG A 121 13.77 11.25 -24.07
CA ARG A 121 12.57 11.36 -24.90
C ARG A 121 11.63 10.20 -24.58
N ILE A 122 10.44 10.50 -24.07
CA ILE A 122 9.48 9.52 -23.55
C ILE A 122 8.19 9.65 -24.34
N ALA A 123 7.74 8.54 -24.94
CA ALA A 123 6.43 8.45 -25.57
C ALA A 123 5.50 7.53 -24.77
N GLY A 124 4.21 7.77 -24.87
CA GLY A 124 3.20 6.94 -24.22
C GLY A 124 1.94 6.81 -25.05
N LEU A 125 1.32 5.64 -24.98
CA LEU A 125 -0.01 5.36 -25.49
C LEU A 125 -0.88 4.82 -24.34
N SER A 126 -1.93 5.57 -24.02
CA SER A 126 -2.84 5.24 -22.92
C SER A 126 -3.95 4.31 -23.39
N GLY A 127 -4.35 3.39 -22.50
CA GLY A 127 -5.53 2.54 -22.68
C GLY A 127 -5.24 1.11 -23.11
N ILE A 128 -6.31 0.40 -23.47
CA ILE A 128 -6.25 -1.01 -23.92
C ILE A 128 -6.88 -1.19 -25.29
N TYR A 129 -6.48 -2.23 -26.01
CA TYR A 129 -6.98 -2.47 -27.36
C TYR A 129 -8.36 -3.13 -27.37
N LYS A 130 -9.30 -2.56 -28.15
CA LYS A 130 -10.54 -3.23 -28.57
C LYS A 130 -10.86 -2.95 -30.03
N GLN A 131 -10.86 -4.01 -30.83
CA GLN A 131 -11.12 -3.98 -32.28
C GLN A 131 -12.34 -3.13 -32.68
N GLN A 132 -13.44 -3.26 -31.94
CA GLN A 132 -14.70 -2.57 -32.25
C GLN A 132 -14.67 -1.05 -32.08
N HIS A 133 -13.71 -0.52 -31.32
CA HIS A 133 -13.55 0.92 -31.08
C HIS A 133 -12.30 1.50 -31.73
N TYR A 134 -11.35 0.65 -32.14
CA TYR A 134 -10.06 1.09 -32.65
C TYR A 134 -10.19 2.12 -33.79
N THR A 135 -11.07 1.86 -34.75
CA THR A 135 -11.30 2.79 -35.87
C THR A 135 -12.33 3.86 -35.57
N ALA A 136 -12.89 3.98 -34.36
CA ALA A 136 -13.91 4.98 -34.03
C ALA A 136 -13.28 6.31 -33.57
N GLY A 137 -14.06 7.40 -33.56
CA GLY A 137 -13.69 8.60 -32.82
C GLY A 137 -13.87 8.47 -31.30
N HIS A 138 -13.59 9.55 -30.58
CA HIS A 138 -13.82 9.70 -29.13
C HIS A 138 -15.19 10.34 -28.89
N PHE A 139 -16.24 9.51 -28.95
CA PHE A 139 -17.65 9.94 -28.87
C PHE A 139 -18.22 9.99 -27.46
N GLU A 140 -17.45 9.56 -26.46
CA GLU A 140 -17.88 9.46 -25.09
C GLU A 140 -18.11 10.85 -24.49
N SER A 141 -19.20 11.03 -23.75
CA SER A 141 -19.52 12.28 -23.05
C SER A 141 -20.08 11.97 -21.67
N GLN A 142 -19.86 12.87 -20.72
CA GLN A 142 -20.42 12.74 -19.38
C GLN A 142 -21.92 13.11 -19.39
N PRO A 143 -22.77 12.41 -18.60
CA PRO A 143 -22.43 11.26 -17.76
C PRO A 143 -22.21 9.98 -18.58
N PHE A 144 -21.20 9.17 -18.21
CA PHE A 144 -20.96 7.90 -18.88
C PHE A 144 -22.01 6.84 -18.52
N ASP A 145 -22.45 6.10 -19.53
CA ASP A 145 -23.14 4.82 -19.36
C ASP A 145 -22.13 3.66 -19.22
N ASN A 146 -22.63 2.45 -18.96
CA ASN A 146 -21.78 1.25 -18.81
C ASN A 146 -20.90 0.93 -20.03
N ASN A 147 -21.27 1.37 -21.23
CA ASN A 147 -20.52 1.09 -22.46
C ASN A 147 -19.44 2.15 -22.68
N THR A 148 -19.81 3.42 -22.58
CA THR A 148 -18.94 4.60 -22.72
C THR A 148 -17.89 4.68 -21.62
N MET A 149 -18.23 4.25 -20.40
CA MET A 149 -17.27 4.10 -19.30
C MET A 149 -16.15 3.10 -19.64
N ARG A 150 -16.40 2.15 -20.55
CA ARG A 150 -15.39 1.22 -21.08
C ARG A 150 -14.74 1.71 -22.35
N SER A 151 -15.51 2.32 -23.26
CA SER A 151 -14.99 2.72 -24.57
C SER A 151 -14.02 3.92 -24.51
N VAL A 152 -14.16 4.76 -23.49
CA VAL A 152 -13.34 5.96 -23.27
C VAL A 152 -11.84 5.69 -23.12
N TYR A 153 -11.45 4.55 -22.56
CA TYR A 153 -10.04 4.18 -22.38
C TYR A 153 -9.54 3.21 -23.45
N HIS A 154 -10.31 2.92 -24.51
CA HIS A 154 -9.80 2.09 -25.59
C HIS A 154 -8.94 2.91 -26.56
N ILE A 155 -7.85 2.32 -27.01
CA ILE A 155 -6.93 2.94 -27.99
C ILE A 155 -7.66 3.21 -29.32
N ARG A 156 -7.43 4.36 -29.95
CA ARG A 156 -7.89 4.63 -31.33
C ARG A 156 -6.73 4.63 -32.33
N GLU A 157 -7.09 4.41 -33.58
CA GLU A 157 -6.20 4.41 -34.73
C GLU A 157 -5.49 5.76 -34.92
N LEU A 158 -6.15 6.87 -34.57
CA LEU A 158 -5.58 8.21 -34.70
C LEU A 158 -4.33 8.38 -33.83
N GLU A 159 -4.37 7.98 -32.56
CA GLU A 159 -3.21 8.14 -31.66
C GLU A 159 -2.05 7.25 -32.08
N VAL A 160 -2.33 6.04 -32.58
CA VAL A 160 -1.32 5.12 -33.12
C VAL A 160 -0.70 5.69 -34.40
N TYR A 161 -1.52 6.24 -35.29
CA TYR A 161 -1.07 6.94 -36.49
C TYR A 161 -0.18 8.13 -36.12
N GLN A 162 -0.54 8.94 -35.12
CA GLN A 162 0.32 10.05 -34.68
C GLN A 162 1.69 9.55 -34.18
N LEU A 163 1.71 8.52 -33.33
CA LEU A 163 2.95 7.98 -32.77
C LEU A 163 3.85 7.31 -33.81
N SER A 164 3.28 6.69 -34.86
CA SER A 164 4.05 6.07 -35.94
C SER A 164 4.83 7.08 -36.80
N HIS A 165 4.52 8.37 -36.67
CA HIS A 165 5.13 9.47 -37.43
C HIS A 165 6.19 10.24 -36.64
N VAL A 166 6.52 9.79 -35.42
CA VAL A 166 7.62 10.33 -34.62
C VAL A 166 8.97 9.91 -35.26
N GLN A 167 10.01 10.72 -35.06
CA GLN A 167 11.35 10.52 -35.62
C GLN A 167 11.47 10.73 -37.14
N GLN A 168 10.57 11.49 -37.76
CA GLN A 168 10.68 11.86 -39.17
C GLN A 168 11.74 12.94 -39.42
N VAL A 169 11.75 13.98 -38.58
CA VAL A 169 12.65 15.13 -38.65
C VAL A 169 13.63 15.09 -37.49
N ASP A 170 13.14 14.89 -36.27
CA ASP A 170 14.00 14.73 -35.10
C ASP A 170 14.42 13.27 -34.95
N LYS A 171 15.59 12.95 -35.50
CA LYS A 171 16.18 11.61 -35.46
C LYS A 171 16.69 11.20 -34.08
N THR A 172 16.46 11.98 -33.03
CA THR A 172 16.75 11.58 -31.65
C THR A 172 15.97 10.32 -31.31
N SER A 173 16.71 9.30 -30.84
CA SER A 173 16.15 8.01 -30.44
C SER A 173 15.12 8.18 -29.34
N LEU A 174 13.97 7.52 -29.47
CA LEU A 174 13.01 7.40 -28.40
C LEU A 174 13.64 6.57 -27.26
N GLY A 175 13.79 7.17 -26.08
CA GLY A 175 14.45 6.53 -24.95
C GLY A 175 13.55 5.57 -24.20
N VAL A 176 12.24 5.87 -24.14
CA VAL A 176 11.22 5.03 -23.51
C VAL A 176 9.91 5.13 -24.29
N PHE A 177 9.24 4.01 -24.49
CA PHE A 177 7.85 3.92 -24.94
C PHE A 177 7.02 3.23 -23.84
N LEU A 178 5.93 3.86 -23.41
CA LEU A 178 5.00 3.32 -22.41
C LEU A 178 3.71 2.85 -23.07
N SER A 179 3.31 1.61 -22.81
CA SER A 179 1.97 1.08 -23.11
C SER A 179 1.43 0.31 -21.91
N HIS A 180 0.11 0.27 -21.75
CA HIS A 180 -0.53 -0.53 -20.70
C HIS A 180 -0.66 -1.99 -21.11
N ASP A 181 -1.26 -2.23 -22.28
CA ASP A 181 -1.29 -3.54 -22.90
C ASP A 181 0.09 -3.92 -23.46
N TRP A 182 0.37 -5.22 -23.50
CA TRP A 182 1.59 -5.72 -24.12
C TRP A 182 1.47 -5.62 -25.64
N PRO A 183 2.54 -5.26 -26.38
CA PRO A 183 2.55 -5.41 -27.82
C PRO A 183 2.30 -6.87 -28.22
N ARG A 184 1.44 -7.09 -29.22
CA ARG A 184 1.10 -8.44 -29.65
C ARG A 184 2.33 -9.21 -30.12
N GLY A 185 2.49 -10.45 -29.64
CA GLY A 185 3.58 -11.34 -30.02
C GLY A 185 4.89 -11.09 -29.28
N VAL A 186 4.98 -10.05 -28.44
CA VAL A 186 6.21 -9.72 -27.68
C VAL A 186 6.66 -10.86 -26.77
N GLU A 187 5.73 -11.69 -26.31
CA GLU A 187 6.04 -12.84 -25.45
C GLU A 187 6.89 -13.89 -26.16
N GLN A 188 6.84 -13.97 -27.49
CA GLN A 188 7.65 -14.88 -28.30
C GLN A 188 9.14 -14.53 -28.24
N HIS A 189 9.48 -13.29 -27.86
CA HIS A 189 10.85 -12.81 -27.71
C HIS A 189 11.41 -13.02 -26.29
N GLY A 190 10.62 -13.64 -25.39
CA GLY A 190 11.02 -13.96 -24.01
C GLY A 190 11.00 -15.46 -23.71
N ASN A 191 11.02 -15.81 -22.41
CA ASN A 191 10.91 -17.20 -21.96
C ASN A 191 9.43 -17.62 -21.84
N VAL A 192 8.81 -18.00 -22.96
CA VAL A 192 7.41 -18.43 -23.01
C VAL A 192 7.11 -19.57 -22.03
N SER A 193 8.02 -20.54 -21.88
CA SER A 193 7.83 -21.65 -20.94
C SER A 193 7.75 -21.18 -19.48
N GLN A 194 8.59 -20.22 -19.09
CA GLN A 194 8.52 -19.62 -17.74
C GLN A 194 7.27 -18.76 -17.56
N LEU A 195 6.88 -18.01 -18.59
CA LEU A 195 5.65 -17.22 -18.58
C LEU A 195 4.42 -18.10 -18.35
N LEU A 196 4.29 -19.19 -19.11
CA LEU A 196 3.16 -20.12 -18.99
C LEU A 196 3.13 -20.88 -17.65
N ARG A 197 4.30 -21.15 -17.03
CA ARG A 197 4.35 -21.67 -15.66
C ARG A 197 3.77 -20.68 -14.64
N ARG A 198 3.99 -19.37 -14.82
CA ARG A 198 3.51 -18.32 -13.91
C ARG A 198 2.06 -17.89 -14.22
N LYS A 199 1.70 -17.86 -15.51
CA LYS A 199 0.43 -17.36 -16.04
C LYS A 199 -0.13 -18.35 -17.08
N PRO A 200 -0.65 -19.51 -16.65
CA PRO A 200 -1.09 -20.58 -17.56
C PRO A 200 -2.27 -20.17 -18.45
N PHE A 201 -3.09 -19.21 -18.02
CA PHE A 201 -4.23 -18.70 -18.78
C PHE A 201 -3.85 -17.99 -20.09
N PHE A 202 -2.59 -17.59 -20.28
CA PHE A 202 -2.12 -17.04 -21.55
C PHE A 202 -1.90 -18.10 -22.64
N GLU A 203 -1.90 -19.40 -22.31
CA GLU A 203 -1.58 -20.47 -23.25
C GLU A 203 -2.44 -20.42 -24.53
N GLN A 204 -3.75 -20.21 -24.38
CA GLN A 204 -4.64 -20.14 -25.52
C GLN A 204 -4.37 -18.91 -26.38
N GLU A 205 -4.21 -17.74 -25.76
CA GLU A 205 -4.01 -16.47 -26.48
C GLU A 205 -2.66 -16.42 -27.20
N ILE A 206 -1.63 -17.03 -26.61
CA ILE A 206 -0.31 -17.21 -27.24
C ILE A 206 -0.42 -18.14 -28.45
N ARG A 207 -1.12 -19.27 -28.31
CA ARG A 207 -1.33 -20.21 -29.42
C ARG A 207 -2.10 -19.59 -30.60
N THR A 208 -3.07 -18.72 -30.31
CA THR A 208 -3.88 -18.06 -31.34
C THR A 208 -3.30 -16.73 -31.81
N ASN A 209 -2.14 -16.31 -31.31
CA ASN A 209 -1.52 -15.00 -31.58
C ASN A 209 -2.49 -13.83 -31.33
N THR A 210 -3.25 -13.91 -30.23
CA THR A 210 -4.21 -12.89 -29.81
C THR A 210 -3.83 -12.19 -28.51
N LEU A 211 -2.75 -12.64 -27.84
CA LEU A 211 -2.24 -11.98 -26.64
C LEU A 211 -1.68 -10.60 -27.01
N GLY A 212 -2.14 -9.56 -26.34
CA GLY A 212 -1.65 -8.20 -26.51
C GLY A 212 -2.29 -7.39 -27.65
N ASN A 213 -1.84 -6.14 -27.73
CA ASN A 213 -2.32 -5.11 -28.63
C ASN A 213 -1.67 -5.23 -30.02
N PRO A 214 -2.44 -5.47 -31.10
CA PRO A 214 -1.90 -5.48 -32.46
C PRO A 214 -1.44 -4.10 -32.94
N ALA A 215 -2.00 -3.03 -32.37
CA ALA A 215 -1.73 -1.66 -32.80
C ALA A 215 -0.38 -1.11 -32.28
N ASP A 216 0.25 -1.77 -31.30
CA ASP A 216 1.58 -1.39 -30.80
C ASP A 216 2.73 -1.98 -31.66
N HIS A 217 2.44 -3.00 -32.48
CA HIS A 217 3.44 -3.69 -33.30
C HIS A 217 4.16 -2.77 -34.33
N PRO A 218 3.48 -1.83 -35.02
CA PRO A 218 4.15 -0.91 -35.95
C PRO A 218 5.04 0.12 -35.25
N VAL A 219 4.78 0.42 -33.96
CA VAL A 219 5.49 1.48 -33.21
C VAL A 219 6.84 1.00 -32.67
N VAL A 220 7.05 -0.32 -32.58
CA VAL A 220 8.28 -0.94 -32.05
C VAL A 220 9.35 -1.20 -33.14
N GLY A 221 9.05 -0.90 -34.42
CA GLY A 221 9.95 -1.04 -35.56
C GLY A 221 9.93 -2.44 -36.19
N GLU A 222 9.92 -2.52 -37.53
CA GLU A 222 9.77 -3.78 -38.30
C GLU A 222 11.05 -4.63 -38.38
N ASP A 223 12.22 -4.15 -37.94
CA ASP A 223 13.52 -4.81 -38.14
C ASP A 223 14.11 -5.47 -36.86
N THR A 224 13.36 -6.32 -36.17
CA THR A 224 13.89 -7.11 -35.03
C THR A 224 14.28 -8.53 -35.44
N GLU A 225 15.49 -8.73 -35.98
CA GLU A 225 16.19 -10.02 -35.88
C GLU A 225 17.16 -9.99 -34.69
N VAL A 226 16.91 -10.85 -33.69
CA VAL A 226 17.84 -11.07 -32.57
C VAL A 226 18.63 -12.35 -32.85
N GLU A 227 19.89 -12.19 -33.23
CA GLU A 227 20.80 -13.27 -33.58
C GLU A 227 21.02 -14.24 -32.42
N LYS A 228 20.82 -15.55 -32.66
CA LYS A 228 21.25 -16.63 -31.77
C LYS A 228 22.77 -16.63 -31.71
N LEU A 229 23.35 -16.32 -30.55
CA LEU A 229 24.78 -16.52 -30.27
C LEU A 229 25.12 -18.03 -30.29
N SER A 230 25.48 -18.52 -31.47
CA SER A 230 26.36 -19.69 -31.62
C SER A 230 27.64 -19.22 -32.32
N GLU A 231 28.77 -19.43 -31.64
CA GLU A 231 30.12 -19.09 -32.09
C GLU A 231 30.38 -19.53 -33.55
N ARG A 232 30.74 -18.57 -34.42
CA ARG A 232 31.71 -18.77 -35.51
C ARG A 232 32.21 -17.46 -36.12
N SER A 233 33.52 -17.28 -36.00
CA SER A 233 34.46 -16.41 -36.72
C SER A 233 33.96 -15.67 -37.98
N GLY A 234 33.91 -14.34 -37.87
CA GLY A 234 34.55 -13.39 -38.80
C GLY A 234 33.90 -13.11 -40.15
N GLN A 235 33.22 -11.95 -40.28
CA GLN A 235 33.31 -11.03 -41.44
C GLN A 235 32.48 -9.74 -41.22
N LYS A 236 33.10 -8.60 -41.58
CA LYS A 236 32.60 -7.22 -41.84
C LYS A 236 31.25 -6.76 -41.24
N SER A 237 31.34 -5.77 -40.34
CA SER A 237 30.22 -5.08 -39.67
C SER A 237 29.31 -4.31 -40.64
N SER A 238 28.11 -4.85 -40.88
CA SER A 238 26.90 -4.08 -41.17
C SER A 238 26.50 -3.26 -39.92
N PRO A 239 25.74 -2.14 -40.07
CA PRO A 239 25.16 -1.47 -38.90
C PRO A 239 24.28 -2.46 -38.13
N GLN A 240 24.51 -2.60 -36.84
CA GLN A 240 23.71 -3.50 -36.00
C GLN A 240 22.25 -3.03 -35.98
N PRO A 241 21.27 -3.94 -36.05
CA PRO A 241 19.85 -3.59 -35.98
C PRO A 241 19.54 -2.91 -34.64
N ALA A 242 18.56 -2.00 -34.64
CA ALA A 242 18.12 -1.32 -33.44
C ALA A 242 17.49 -2.34 -32.47
N ILE A 243 17.93 -2.36 -31.21
CA ILE A 243 17.46 -3.33 -30.21
C ILE A 243 16.49 -2.65 -29.24
N THR A 244 15.23 -3.08 -29.24
CA THR A 244 14.24 -2.70 -28.24
C THR A 244 14.25 -3.69 -27.08
N LYS A 245 14.33 -3.19 -25.83
CA LYS A 245 14.23 -4.00 -24.62
C LYS A 245 12.83 -3.89 -24.03
N PHE A 246 12.06 -4.96 -24.11
CA PHE A 246 10.73 -5.02 -23.52
C PHE A 246 10.81 -5.35 -22.02
N LEU A 247 10.09 -4.57 -21.20
CA LEU A 247 9.91 -4.79 -19.78
C LEU A 247 8.43 -4.79 -19.45
N ALA A 248 7.94 -5.90 -18.93
CA ALA A 248 6.60 -5.99 -18.34
C ALA A 248 6.69 -6.15 -16.82
N LEU A 249 5.93 -5.33 -16.11
CA LEU A 249 5.83 -5.36 -14.65
C LEU A 249 4.40 -5.72 -14.23
N ASP A 250 4.28 -6.31 -13.05
CA ASP A 250 2.99 -6.73 -12.51
C ASP A 250 2.33 -5.58 -11.73
N LYS A 251 1.13 -5.83 -11.20
CA LYS A 251 0.36 -4.87 -10.41
C LYS A 251 1.05 -4.60 -9.07
N CYS A 252 0.88 -3.38 -8.53
CA CYS A 252 1.32 -2.98 -7.21
C CYS A 252 0.57 -3.72 -6.08
N LEU A 253 0.78 -5.03 -6.00
CA LEU A 253 0.13 -5.96 -5.07
C LEU A 253 1.19 -6.82 -4.35
N PRO A 254 0.85 -7.41 -3.19
CA PRO A 254 1.79 -8.24 -2.43
C PRO A 254 2.38 -9.39 -3.26
N ARG A 255 3.69 -9.63 -3.08
CA ARG A 255 4.47 -10.70 -3.74
C ARG A 255 4.52 -10.62 -5.28
N ARG A 256 4.34 -9.43 -5.84
CA ARG A 256 4.42 -9.16 -7.29
C ARG A 256 5.61 -8.28 -7.63
N GLU A 257 6.21 -8.51 -8.79
CA GLU A 257 7.32 -7.72 -9.34
C GLU A 257 6.75 -6.48 -10.04
N PHE A 258 6.35 -5.47 -9.25
CA PHE A 258 5.61 -4.31 -9.76
C PHE A 258 6.47 -3.10 -10.11
N MET A 259 7.73 -3.04 -9.64
CA MET A 259 8.65 -1.92 -9.84
C MET A 259 10.04 -2.41 -10.24
N GLN A 260 10.66 -1.71 -11.18
CA GLN A 260 12.07 -1.89 -11.53
C GLN A 260 12.77 -0.54 -11.69
N VAL A 261 14.04 -0.48 -11.25
CA VAL A 261 14.87 0.73 -11.34
C VAL A 261 15.91 0.54 -12.43
N LEU A 262 15.97 1.49 -13.35
CA LEU A 262 16.80 1.47 -14.54
C LEU A 262 17.68 2.73 -14.61
N ASP A 263 18.88 2.57 -15.16
CA ASP A 263 19.72 3.70 -15.55
C ASP A 263 19.65 3.87 -17.06
N LEU A 264 18.96 4.92 -17.51
CA LEU A 264 18.74 5.16 -18.93
C LEU A 264 19.72 6.20 -19.49
N PRO A 265 20.25 6.00 -20.70
CA PRO A 265 21.07 7.01 -21.38
C PRO A 265 20.22 8.22 -21.74
N CYS A 266 20.84 9.41 -21.74
CA CYS A 266 20.18 10.68 -22.05
C CYS A 266 21.05 11.40 -23.08
N SER A 267 20.43 12.03 -24.08
CA SER A 267 21.14 12.90 -25.00
C SER A 267 21.61 14.14 -24.24
N ARG A 268 22.91 14.46 -24.31
CA ARG A 268 23.44 15.72 -23.77
C ARG A 268 23.06 16.85 -24.72
N SER A 269 22.01 17.58 -24.40
CA SER A 269 21.71 18.88 -25.01
C SER A 269 21.41 19.92 -23.95
N ASP A 270 22.29 20.05 -22.96
CA ASP A 270 22.36 21.29 -22.19
C ASP A 270 23.22 22.26 -23.01
N ALA A 271 22.63 23.40 -23.36
CA ALA A 271 23.28 24.50 -24.05
C ALA A 271 24.63 24.80 -23.39
N LYS A 272 25.69 24.94 -24.22
CA LYS A 272 26.97 25.49 -23.76
C LYS A 272 26.68 26.84 -23.08
N PRO A 273 27.16 27.10 -21.85
CA PRO A 273 27.16 28.46 -21.33
C PRO A 273 27.97 29.30 -22.31
N ALA A 274 27.34 30.36 -22.82
CA ALA A 274 27.94 31.28 -23.76
C ALA A 274 29.30 31.75 -23.22
N ALA A 275 30.31 31.71 -24.08
CA ALA A 275 31.66 32.13 -23.76
C ALA A 275 31.67 33.60 -23.29
N SER A 276 32.35 33.81 -22.16
CA SER A 276 32.94 35.04 -21.64
C SER A 276 32.86 36.28 -22.54
N ILE A 277 32.05 37.27 -22.14
CA ILE A 277 32.31 38.67 -22.46
C ILE A 277 33.05 39.28 -21.25
N SER A 278 34.22 39.82 -21.54
CA SER A 278 35.18 40.48 -20.65
C SER A 278 34.56 41.62 -19.83
N GLU A 279 34.79 41.61 -18.51
CA GLU A 279 34.67 42.80 -17.66
C GLU A 279 35.75 43.85 -18.01
N PRO A 280 35.53 45.11 -17.61
CA PRO A 280 36.61 45.85 -16.98
C PRO A 280 36.25 46.40 -15.57
N MET A 281 37.04 45.92 -14.61
CA MET A 281 37.72 46.61 -13.51
C MET A 281 36.98 47.59 -12.57
N GLY A 282 36.99 47.23 -11.28
CA GLY A 282 37.37 48.11 -10.16
C GLY A 282 36.33 48.15 -9.02
N ILE A 283 36.52 47.43 -7.90
CA ILE A 283 37.03 47.92 -6.58
C ILE A 283 36.95 46.72 -5.57
N PRO A 284 37.82 46.60 -4.54
CA PRO A 284 38.31 45.31 -4.04
C PRO A 284 37.54 44.67 -2.86
N ALA A 285 37.66 43.35 -2.78
CA ALA A 285 37.08 42.45 -1.78
C ALA A 285 37.86 42.38 -0.44
N LYS A 286 37.12 42.08 0.64
CA LYS A 286 37.48 41.33 1.89
C LYS A 286 36.20 41.26 2.74
N ASN A 287 35.60 40.15 3.16
CA ASN A 287 35.99 38.76 3.45
C ASN A 287 34.84 37.82 2.98
N PHE A 288 34.99 36.82 2.11
CA PHE A 288 35.68 35.51 2.23
C PHE A 288 35.27 34.67 3.45
N PHE A 289 34.17 33.92 3.34
CA PHE A 289 34.16 32.44 3.36
C PHE A 289 32.97 31.96 2.51
N ARG A 290 33.25 31.64 1.24
CA ARG A 290 32.29 31.04 0.32
C ARG A 290 32.31 29.54 0.63
N SER A 291 31.30 29.03 1.32
CA SER A 291 31.08 27.59 1.48
C SER A 291 30.71 27.03 0.11
N SER A 292 31.72 26.53 -0.60
CA SER A 292 31.56 25.63 -1.72
C SER A 292 31.00 24.30 -1.19
N GLN A 293 29.68 24.17 -1.13
CA GLN A 293 28.90 22.92 -1.18
C GLN A 293 27.44 23.26 -0.86
N ASN A 294 26.60 23.30 -1.90
CA ASN A 294 25.18 22.98 -1.88
C ASN A 294 24.74 22.92 -3.34
N ASN A 295 25.03 21.78 -3.98
CA ASN A 295 24.43 21.44 -5.26
C ASN A 295 23.04 20.85 -4.95
N GLU A 296 22.07 21.71 -4.63
CA GLU A 296 20.66 21.32 -4.68
C GLU A 296 20.35 20.98 -6.14
N PHE A 297 20.40 19.71 -6.48
CA PHE A 297 20.07 19.23 -7.81
C PHE A 297 18.56 19.40 -8.04
N GLU A 298 18.21 20.47 -8.75
CA GLU A 298 16.85 20.84 -9.17
C GLU A 298 16.07 19.63 -9.76
N SER A 299 14.78 19.54 -9.44
CA SER A 299 13.89 18.48 -9.98
C SER A 299 13.84 18.56 -11.51
N PRO A 300 13.81 17.41 -12.22
CA PRO A 300 13.75 17.42 -13.67
C PRO A 300 12.46 18.09 -14.15
N ARG A 301 12.57 18.94 -15.17
CA ARG A 301 11.43 19.63 -15.79
C ARG A 301 10.85 18.81 -16.94
N ILE A 302 9.55 18.97 -17.19
CA ILE A 302 8.89 18.43 -18.38
C ILE A 302 9.02 19.43 -19.51
N MET A 303 9.63 18.99 -20.61
CA MET A 303 9.79 19.76 -21.82
C MET A 303 8.91 19.20 -22.93
N PHE A 304 8.36 20.08 -23.76
CA PHE A 304 7.66 19.67 -24.97
C PHE A 304 8.58 18.93 -25.94
N ASP A 305 7.99 18.00 -26.69
CA ASP A 305 8.59 17.49 -27.91
C ASP A 305 8.05 18.28 -29.10
N LEU A 306 8.92 19.06 -29.76
CA LEU A 306 8.49 19.97 -30.82
C LEU A 306 7.97 19.23 -32.05
N GLU A 307 8.52 18.04 -32.34
CA GLU A 307 8.04 17.19 -33.43
C GLU A 307 6.65 16.63 -33.11
N TRP A 308 6.42 16.18 -31.87
CA TRP A 308 5.10 15.75 -31.42
C TRP A 308 4.05 16.85 -31.52
N LEU A 309 4.36 18.08 -31.09
CA LEU A 309 3.45 19.20 -31.23
C LEU A 309 3.14 19.52 -32.71
N ALA A 310 4.13 19.37 -33.60
CA ALA A 310 3.92 19.53 -35.04
C ALA A 310 3.01 18.42 -35.61
N ILE A 311 3.21 17.17 -35.19
CA ILE A 311 2.35 16.02 -35.55
C ILE A 311 0.92 16.26 -35.07
N LEU A 312 0.76 16.67 -33.80
CA LEU A 312 -0.54 16.95 -33.21
C LEU A 312 -1.27 18.05 -33.97
N ARG A 313 -0.59 19.16 -34.29
CA ARG A 313 -1.17 20.24 -35.11
C ARG A 313 -1.55 19.76 -36.51
N ALA A 314 -0.69 18.98 -37.17
CA ALA A 314 -0.92 18.49 -38.53
C ALA A 314 -2.08 17.48 -38.61
N THR A 315 -2.34 16.72 -37.54
CA THR A 315 -3.34 15.64 -37.51
C THR A 315 -4.62 16.02 -36.79
N HIS A 316 -4.70 17.17 -36.11
CA HIS A 316 -5.86 17.56 -35.31
C HIS A 316 -7.19 17.58 -36.08
N HIS A 317 -7.15 17.90 -37.38
CA HIS A 317 -8.32 17.88 -38.26
C HIS A 317 -8.92 16.48 -38.48
N LEU A 318 -8.19 15.41 -38.11
CA LEU A 318 -8.63 14.02 -38.14
C LEU A 318 -9.33 13.60 -36.84
N ALA A 319 -9.17 14.38 -35.76
CA ALA A 319 -9.86 14.12 -34.51
C ALA A 319 -11.38 14.14 -34.72
N SER A 320 -12.09 13.25 -34.04
CA SER A 320 -13.52 13.04 -34.24
C SER A 320 -14.19 12.70 -32.93
N SER A 321 -15.33 13.36 -32.64
CA SER A 321 -16.23 13.04 -31.55
C SER A 321 -17.37 12.10 -31.96
N SER A 322 -17.24 11.44 -33.12
CA SER A 322 -18.25 10.54 -33.68
C SER A 322 -17.93 9.07 -33.40
N LYS A 323 -18.98 8.25 -33.26
CA LYS A 323 -18.88 6.78 -33.22
C LYS A 323 -18.39 6.19 -34.55
N PHE A 324 -18.49 6.96 -35.64
CA PHE A 324 -18.07 6.53 -36.97
C PHE A 324 -16.58 6.75 -37.17
N ALA A 325 -16.01 5.98 -38.09
CA ALA A 325 -14.58 6.02 -38.33
C ALA A 325 -14.14 7.37 -38.91
N PRO A 326 -13.18 8.07 -38.27
CA PRO A 326 -12.53 9.19 -38.91
C PRO A 326 -11.73 8.70 -40.12
N ARG A 327 -11.53 9.57 -41.10
CA ARG A 327 -10.74 9.24 -42.30
C ARG A 327 -9.25 9.38 -42.01
N VAL A 328 -8.70 8.49 -41.19
CA VAL A 328 -7.25 8.42 -40.98
C VAL A 328 -6.59 8.05 -42.32
N PRO A 329 -5.67 8.87 -42.85
CA PRO A 329 -5.02 8.60 -44.12
C PRO A 329 -4.21 7.29 -44.08
N GLN A 330 -4.16 6.59 -45.22
CA GLN A 330 -3.22 5.48 -45.40
C GLN A 330 -1.83 5.97 -45.81
N ASP A 331 -1.74 7.19 -46.36
CA ASP A 331 -0.49 7.81 -46.77
C ASP A 331 0.30 8.31 -45.55
N GLU A 332 1.63 8.28 -45.67
CA GLU A 332 2.56 8.76 -44.66
C GLU A 332 2.41 10.30 -44.48
N LEU A 333 2.13 10.74 -43.26
CA LEU A 333 2.11 12.14 -42.87
C LEU A 333 3.54 12.69 -42.98
N LYS A 334 3.73 13.77 -43.74
CA LYS A 334 5.04 14.42 -43.86
C LYS A 334 5.15 15.59 -42.90
N ILE A 335 6.02 15.47 -41.90
CA ILE A 335 6.42 16.58 -41.04
C ILE A 335 7.72 17.17 -41.59
N GLU A 336 7.77 18.48 -41.76
CA GLU A 336 8.95 19.19 -42.25
C GLU A 336 9.58 20.06 -41.16
N ARG A 337 10.84 20.46 -41.36
CA ARG A 337 11.55 21.37 -40.43
C ARG A 337 10.80 22.69 -40.20
N LYS A 338 10.08 23.19 -41.20
CA LYS A 338 9.29 24.42 -41.08
C LYS A 338 8.14 24.28 -40.07
N ASP A 339 7.59 23.07 -39.92
CA ASP A 339 6.49 22.81 -39.00
C ASP A 339 6.98 22.83 -37.55
N ILE A 340 8.17 22.25 -37.31
CA ILE A 340 8.88 22.31 -36.02
C ILE A 340 9.30 23.75 -35.69
N GLU A 341 9.82 24.49 -36.67
CA GLU A 341 10.22 25.88 -36.45
C GLU A 341 9.03 26.77 -36.11
N TRP A 342 7.89 26.56 -36.77
CA TRP A 342 6.65 27.24 -36.41
C TRP A 342 6.27 26.98 -34.95
N VAL A 343 6.35 25.72 -34.49
CA VAL A 343 6.01 25.37 -33.10
C VAL A 343 6.97 26.05 -32.13
N ARG A 344 8.28 26.05 -32.42
CA ARG A 344 9.28 26.72 -31.59
C ARG A 344 8.99 28.21 -31.46
N GLN A 345 8.79 28.90 -32.58
CA GLN A 345 8.48 30.33 -32.61
C GLN A 345 7.20 30.63 -31.83
N ARG A 346 6.13 29.87 -32.11
CA ARG A 346 4.84 30.05 -31.45
C ARG A 346 4.92 29.84 -29.94
N LEU A 347 5.70 28.87 -29.47
CA LEU A 347 5.93 28.63 -28.04
C LEU A 347 6.63 29.82 -27.37
N GLN A 348 7.67 30.37 -28.00
CA GLN A 348 8.37 31.55 -27.49
C GLN A 348 7.45 32.78 -27.41
N GLU A 349 6.69 33.04 -28.48
CA GLU A 349 5.72 34.13 -28.54
C GLU A 349 4.64 33.97 -27.45
N PHE A 350 4.07 32.77 -27.31
CA PHE A 350 2.99 32.50 -26.38
C PHE A 350 3.39 32.68 -24.91
N VAL A 351 4.61 32.28 -24.55
CA VAL A 351 5.17 32.47 -23.20
C VAL A 351 5.27 33.97 -22.87
N VAL A 352 5.69 34.78 -23.84
CA VAL A 352 5.79 36.25 -23.68
C VAL A 352 4.42 36.91 -23.63
N GLU A 353 3.52 36.55 -24.55
CA GLU A 353 2.14 37.06 -24.64
C GLU A 353 1.37 36.85 -23.32
N ASN A 354 1.49 35.65 -22.75
CA ASN A 354 0.77 35.25 -21.53
C ASN A 354 1.58 35.48 -20.24
N LYS A 355 2.78 36.07 -20.34
CA LYS A 355 3.67 36.36 -19.19
C LYS A 355 3.94 35.12 -18.32
N LEU A 356 4.14 33.97 -18.95
CA LEU A 356 4.37 32.71 -18.26
C LEU A 356 5.80 32.65 -17.72
N ASN A 357 5.96 32.27 -16.46
CA ASN A 357 7.28 32.08 -15.84
C ASN A 357 7.83 30.67 -16.13
N LYS A 358 8.15 30.40 -17.41
CA LYS A 358 8.58 29.08 -17.91
C LYS A 358 9.85 29.21 -18.74
N VAL A 359 10.77 28.25 -18.63
CA VAL A 359 11.96 28.24 -19.51
C VAL A 359 11.59 27.79 -20.91
N GLU A 360 12.44 28.11 -21.89
CA GLU A 360 12.20 27.74 -23.29
C GLU A 360 11.99 26.22 -23.44
N GLY A 361 10.85 25.84 -24.01
CA GLY A 361 10.50 24.44 -24.21
C GLY A 361 9.82 23.75 -23.02
N GLU A 362 9.75 24.38 -21.85
CA GLU A 362 9.07 23.81 -20.68
C GLU A 362 7.55 23.71 -20.92
N TRP A 363 6.92 22.70 -20.32
CA TRP A 363 5.47 22.60 -20.28
C TRP A 363 4.83 23.88 -19.71
N ILE A 364 3.86 24.44 -20.42
CA ILE A 364 3.39 25.83 -20.21
C ILE A 364 2.48 26.02 -18.99
N THR A 365 1.96 24.95 -18.39
CA THR A 365 1.03 25.02 -17.27
C THR A 365 1.59 24.40 -16.00
N ASP A 366 1.09 24.85 -14.86
CA ASP A 366 1.21 24.19 -13.57
C ASP A 366 -0.11 23.47 -13.21
N PHE A 367 -0.09 22.68 -12.14
CA PHE A 367 -1.29 22.02 -11.65
C PHE A 367 -2.37 23.02 -11.21
N VAL A 368 -3.57 22.86 -11.77
CA VAL A 368 -4.78 23.61 -11.40
C VAL A 368 -5.83 22.66 -10.83
N LYS A 369 -6.34 22.98 -9.65
CA LYS A 369 -7.46 22.28 -9.03
C LYS A 369 -8.77 22.76 -9.69
N THR A 370 -9.43 21.90 -10.45
CA THR A 370 -10.63 22.21 -11.24
C THR A 370 -11.96 21.90 -10.56
N VAL A 371 -11.99 20.98 -9.58
CA VAL A 371 -13.19 20.57 -8.85
C VAL A 371 -12.86 20.39 -7.35
N PRO A 372 -13.87 20.40 -6.47
CA PRO A 372 -13.68 20.01 -5.07
C PRO A 372 -13.12 18.58 -4.95
N GLY A 373 -12.16 18.41 -4.04
CA GLY A 373 -11.58 17.12 -3.71
C GLY A 373 -12.46 16.34 -2.73
N TYR A 374 -12.18 15.04 -2.56
CA TYR A 374 -12.91 14.20 -1.63
C TYR A 374 -12.94 14.77 -0.20
N GLY A 375 -14.16 14.87 0.35
CA GLY A 375 -14.44 15.39 1.69
C GLY A 375 -14.56 16.91 1.78
N GLU A 376 -14.42 17.64 0.68
CA GLU A 376 -14.73 19.08 0.63
C GLU A 376 -16.19 19.27 0.24
N GLU A 377 -16.88 20.21 0.88
CA GLU A 377 -18.24 20.58 0.53
C GLU A 377 -18.26 21.28 -0.84
N ALA A 378 -19.28 20.99 -1.63
CA ALA A 378 -19.47 21.57 -2.94
C ALA A 378 -20.90 22.08 -3.04
N GLU A 379 -21.06 23.37 -3.35
CA GLU A 379 -22.22 23.81 -4.12
C GLU A 379 -22.19 23.04 -5.46
N PHE A 380 -23.36 22.70 -6.03
CA PHE A 380 -23.43 21.95 -7.29
C PHE A 380 -22.78 22.74 -8.44
N VAL A 381 -21.47 22.59 -8.63
CA VAL A 381 -20.74 23.22 -9.74
C VAL A 381 -20.58 22.20 -10.85
N GLN A 382 -21.37 22.37 -11.92
CA GLN A 382 -21.15 21.64 -13.16
C GLN A 382 -19.88 22.20 -13.82
N VAL A 383 -18.76 21.51 -13.63
CA VAL A 383 -17.49 21.81 -14.30
C VAL A 383 -17.34 20.94 -15.54
N THR A 384 -16.99 21.55 -16.67
CA THR A 384 -16.59 20.83 -17.90
C THR A 384 -15.25 21.35 -18.38
N GLY A 385 -14.41 20.48 -18.95
CA GLY A 385 -13.12 20.86 -19.53
C GLY A 385 -11.99 21.03 -18.51
N ASN A 386 -10.83 21.50 -18.96
CA ASN A 386 -9.68 21.79 -18.10
C ASN A 386 -8.87 22.97 -18.66
N PRO A 387 -8.50 23.97 -17.84
CA PRO A 387 -7.79 25.15 -18.33
C PRO A 387 -6.40 24.82 -18.92
N GLN A 388 -5.79 23.70 -18.52
CA GLN A 388 -4.53 23.25 -19.10
C GLN A 388 -4.68 22.84 -20.57
N THR A 389 -5.79 22.16 -20.88
CA THR A 389 -6.14 21.77 -22.25
C THR A 389 -6.47 22.99 -23.10
N ASP A 390 -7.21 23.95 -22.54
CA ASP A 390 -7.56 25.20 -23.22
C ASP A 390 -6.29 25.96 -23.64
N LEU A 391 -5.34 26.15 -22.72
CA LEU A 391 -4.07 26.83 -23.00
C LEU A 391 -3.21 26.11 -24.03
N LEU A 392 -3.16 24.76 -24.00
CA LEU A 392 -2.42 23.99 -24.98
C LEU A 392 -3.03 24.10 -26.38
N LEU A 393 -4.36 24.07 -26.48
CA LEU A 393 -5.05 24.26 -27.75
C LEU A 393 -4.93 25.70 -28.26
N GLU A 394 -4.94 26.70 -27.38
CA GLU A 394 -4.68 28.10 -27.74
C GLU A 394 -3.24 28.32 -28.25
N LEU A 395 -2.25 27.71 -27.59
CA LEU A 395 -0.86 27.70 -28.03
C LEU A 395 -0.76 27.18 -29.47
N LEU A 396 -1.41 26.06 -29.76
CA LEU A 396 -1.35 25.42 -31.08
C LEU A 396 -2.36 25.96 -32.09
N GLN A 397 -3.23 26.91 -31.69
CA GLN A 397 -4.32 27.46 -32.49
C GLN A 397 -5.31 26.40 -32.99
N LEU A 398 -5.70 25.49 -32.10
CA LEU A 398 -6.56 24.35 -32.38
C LEU A 398 -7.91 24.47 -31.66
N PRO A 399 -9.02 24.02 -32.27
CA PRO A 399 -10.32 24.00 -31.60
C PRO A 399 -10.47 22.78 -30.68
N HIS A 400 -11.41 22.84 -29.74
CA HIS A 400 -11.87 21.68 -29.00
C HIS A 400 -12.68 20.74 -29.91
N VAL A 401 -12.23 19.49 -30.06
CA VAL A 401 -12.94 18.46 -30.83
C VAL A 401 -13.39 17.29 -29.96
N VAL A 402 -12.46 16.69 -29.21
CA VAL A 402 -12.71 15.54 -28.32
C VAL A 402 -12.77 15.93 -26.83
N THR A 403 -12.33 17.15 -26.52
CA THR A 403 -12.42 17.81 -25.22
C THR A 403 -13.47 18.93 -25.26
N ALA A 404 -13.76 19.54 -24.11
CA ALA A 404 -14.63 20.70 -24.00
C ALA A 404 -13.86 21.89 -23.40
N PRO A 405 -14.18 23.14 -23.76
CA PRO A 405 -13.64 24.32 -23.10
C PRO A 405 -13.90 24.30 -21.60
N PHE A 406 -13.00 24.86 -20.81
CA PHE A 406 -13.18 24.96 -19.38
C PHE A 406 -14.30 25.94 -19.00
N VAL A 407 -15.28 25.46 -18.24
CA VAL A 407 -16.33 26.27 -17.63
C VAL A 407 -16.31 26.00 -16.13
N GLY A 408 -15.82 26.97 -15.35
CA GLY A 408 -15.81 26.92 -13.89
C GLY A 408 -16.89 27.82 -13.30
N GLY A 409 -17.86 27.24 -12.60
CA GLY A 409 -18.77 27.92 -11.66
C GLY A 409 -19.39 29.25 -12.10
N GLY A 410 -20.42 29.18 -12.95
CA GLY A 410 -21.37 30.28 -13.15
C GLY A 410 -22.78 29.82 -12.81
N PHE A 411 -23.49 30.60 -11.98
CA PHE A 411 -24.89 30.38 -11.60
C PHE A 411 -25.77 30.10 -12.82
N VAL A 412 -26.33 28.89 -12.90
CA VAL A 412 -27.58 28.70 -13.64
C VAL A 412 -28.67 29.15 -12.69
N LYS A 413 -29.18 30.38 -12.86
CA LYS A 413 -30.40 30.81 -12.17
C LYS A 413 -31.50 29.80 -12.50
N ASP A 414 -31.99 29.10 -11.48
CA ASP A 414 -33.30 28.47 -11.56
C ASP A 414 -34.31 29.60 -11.86
N PRO A 415 -35.08 29.55 -12.96
CA PRO A 415 -36.09 30.55 -13.26
C PRO A 415 -37.21 30.65 -12.20
N ASN A 416 -37.23 29.78 -11.18
CA ASN A 416 -38.24 29.75 -10.13
C ASN A 416 -37.74 30.02 -8.70
N GLU A 417 -36.48 30.41 -8.49
CA GLU A 417 -35.98 30.63 -7.14
C GLU A 417 -36.27 32.07 -6.66
N ILE A 418 -37.04 32.16 -5.57
CA ILE A 418 -37.38 33.41 -4.88
C ILE A 418 -36.31 33.64 -3.82
N ASN A 419 -35.59 34.76 -3.94
CA ASN A 419 -34.58 35.19 -2.97
C ASN A 419 -35.25 35.55 -1.64
N LEU A 420 -34.86 34.88 -0.56
CA LEU A 420 -35.17 35.30 0.80
C LEU A 420 -33.86 35.36 1.60
N ASP A 421 -33.57 36.61 1.93
CA ASP A 421 -32.86 37.11 3.11
C ASP A 421 -31.33 37.01 3.13
N ASP A 422 -30.79 38.23 2.98
CA ASP A 422 -29.51 38.75 3.45
C ASP A 422 -29.29 38.46 4.96
N ASP A 423 -28.02 38.25 5.36
CA ASP A 423 -27.30 39.05 6.36
C ASP A 423 -26.18 38.26 7.11
N ASP A 424 -25.10 39.01 7.36
CA ASP A 424 -24.02 38.89 8.37
C ASP A 424 -22.85 37.90 8.10
N GLU A 425 -21.66 38.36 7.68
CA GLU A 425 -20.59 39.16 8.34
C GLU A 425 -19.55 38.33 9.15
N ASP A 426 -18.29 38.54 8.73
CA ASP A 426 -17.02 38.68 9.48
C ASP A 426 -16.12 37.48 9.90
N ASP A 427 -15.00 37.39 9.15
CA ASP A 427 -13.56 37.41 9.53
C ASP A 427 -13.07 36.87 10.89
N VAL A 428 -12.01 36.03 10.88
CA VAL A 428 -10.75 36.20 11.67
C VAL A 428 -9.60 35.34 11.06
N GLU A 429 -8.46 35.99 10.75
CA GLU A 429 -7.12 35.39 10.51
C GLU A 429 -6.37 35.17 11.84
N ASP A 430 -5.49 34.15 11.94
CA ASP A 430 -4.23 34.26 12.70
C ASP A 430 -3.18 33.18 12.32
N ASN A 431 -1.94 33.63 12.12
CA ASN A 431 -0.70 32.88 11.88
C ASN A 431 0.04 32.60 13.20
N ILE A 432 0.70 31.43 13.38
CA ILE A 432 1.93 31.29 14.22
C ILE A 432 2.86 30.17 13.68
N ASP A 433 4.17 30.50 13.69
CA ASP A 433 5.37 29.84 13.17
C ASP A 433 5.94 28.61 13.94
N ASP A 434 6.77 27.85 13.19
CA ASP A 434 8.04 27.14 13.48
C ASP A 434 8.29 26.35 14.78
N VAL A 435 8.68 25.06 14.62
CA VAL A 435 9.69 24.40 15.47
C VAL A 435 10.59 23.43 14.68
N THR A 436 11.90 23.61 14.88
CA THR A 436 13.11 23.02 14.29
C THR A 436 13.37 21.53 14.58
N ALA A 437 13.99 20.84 13.61
CA ALA A 437 14.47 19.46 13.67
C ALA A 437 15.90 19.31 14.26
N ILE A 438 16.18 18.16 14.89
CA ILE A 438 17.50 17.75 15.40
C ILE A 438 18.00 16.53 14.61
N ASN A 439 19.19 16.65 14.01
CA ASN A 439 19.90 15.62 13.26
C ASN A 439 20.74 14.71 14.19
N THR A 440 20.86 13.43 13.84
CA THR A 440 21.94 12.56 14.36
C THR A 440 22.47 11.66 13.24
N GLU A 441 23.78 11.74 12.99
CA GLU A 441 24.56 10.99 12.00
C GLU A 441 24.90 9.58 12.50
N VAL A 442 24.86 8.55 11.63
CA VAL A 442 25.66 7.32 11.81
C VAL A 442 26.13 6.75 10.46
N THR A 443 27.41 6.39 10.46
CA THR A 443 28.34 6.00 9.40
C THR A 443 28.10 4.61 8.77
N ALA A 444 28.47 4.48 7.49
CA ALA A 444 28.30 3.31 6.63
C ALA A 444 29.27 2.13 6.88
N CYS A 445 28.83 0.91 6.53
CA CYS A 445 29.72 -0.20 6.18
C CYS A 445 29.08 -1.14 5.12
N THR A 446 29.91 -1.63 4.22
CA THR A 446 29.65 -2.36 2.95
C THR A 446 29.28 -3.85 3.12
N THR A 447 28.36 -4.40 2.30
CA THR A 447 28.58 -5.51 1.32
C THR A 447 27.33 -6.33 0.90
N SER A 448 27.30 -6.66 -0.40
CA SER A 448 26.73 -7.87 -1.08
C SER A 448 25.23 -7.99 -1.45
N SER A 449 25.01 -8.64 -2.60
CA SER A 449 23.88 -8.61 -3.54
C SER A 449 22.56 -9.27 -3.10
N THR A 450 22.42 -9.64 -1.82
CA THR A 450 21.18 -10.15 -1.20
C THR A 450 20.33 -9.04 -0.57
N THR A 451 20.88 -7.83 -0.44
CA THR A 451 20.24 -6.66 0.17
C THR A 451 19.08 -6.10 -0.67
N ASN A 452 19.19 -6.00 -2.00
CA ASN A 452 18.21 -5.30 -2.89
C ASN A 452 16.75 -5.79 -2.87
N LEU A 453 16.45 -6.97 -2.33
CA LEU A 453 15.08 -7.52 -2.23
C LEU A 453 14.41 -7.18 -0.88
N MET A 454 15.17 -7.16 0.21
CA MET A 454 14.69 -6.74 1.55
C MET A 454 14.41 -5.25 1.59
N ILE A 455 15.11 -4.56 0.71
CA ILE A 455 15.13 -3.14 0.52
C ILE A 455 13.73 -2.59 0.16
N ALA A 456 13.17 -2.97 -0.99
CA ALA A 456 11.87 -2.50 -1.47
C ALA A 456 10.67 -2.75 -0.51
N THR A 457 10.81 -3.63 0.48
CA THR A 457 9.77 -3.98 1.45
C THR A 457 9.77 -3.06 2.69
N TRP A 458 10.81 -2.27 2.91
CA TRP A 458 11.05 -1.61 4.20
C TRP A 458 10.56 -0.16 4.31
N VAL A 459 10.50 0.62 3.22
CA VAL A 459 10.10 2.05 3.29
C VAL A 459 8.63 2.22 2.96
N ARG A 460 7.99 1.24 2.30
CA ARG A 460 6.52 1.06 2.31
C ARG A 460 5.92 1.23 3.70
N GLU A 461 6.49 0.57 4.71
CA GLU A 461 5.94 0.58 6.06
C GLU A 461 6.30 1.81 6.89
N ALA A 462 7.42 2.49 6.59
CA ALA A 462 7.79 3.74 7.28
C ALA A 462 6.87 4.91 6.91
N ALA A 463 6.36 4.95 5.66
CA ALA A 463 5.49 6.03 5.16
C ALA A 463 4.01 5.90 5.60
N LYS A 464 3.58 4.71 6.08
CA LYS A 464 2.26 4.51 6.71
C LYS A 464 2.20 5.04 8.15
N ARG A 465 3.33 5.05 8.87
CA ARG A 465 3.42 5.42 10.30
C ARG A 465 3.13 6.90 10.59
N THR A 466 3.23 7.78 9.60
CA THR A 466 3.15 9.24 9.79
C THR A 466 1.75 9.84 9.61
N ARG A 467 0.72 9.03 9.27
CA ARG A 467 -0.57 9.55 8.78
C ARG A 467 -1.79 9.39 9.68
N GLN A 468 -1.72 8.67 10.80
CA GLN A 468 -2.83 8.56 11.77
C GLN A 468 -2.28 8.27 13.19
N PRO A 469 -2.60 9.08 14.22
CA PRO A 469 -2.14 8.81 15.60
C PRO A 469 -2.83 7.62 16.27
N HIS A 470 -3.84 7.00 15.64
CA HIS A 470 -4.52 5.79 16.12
C HIS A 470 -4.68 4.78 14.98
N PHE A 471 -3.60 4.06 14.67
CA PHE A 471 -3.58 3.03 13.62
C PHE A 471 -3.72 1.63 14.22
N GLY A 472 -4.91 1.02 14.08
CA GLY A 472 -5.20 -0.38 14.38
C GLY A 472 -6.69 -0.64 14.68
N PRO A 473 -7.14 -1.91 14.77
CA PRO A 473 -8.53 -2.22 15.11
C PRO A 473 -8.92 -1.63 16.46
N ALA A 474 -10.21 -1.31 16.64
CA ALA A 474 -10.73 -0.79 17.89
C ALA A 474 -10.44 -1.75 19.06
N LEU A 475 -9.93 -1.18 20.16
CA LEU A 475 -9.68 -1.90 21.40
C LEU A 475 -10.96 -1.89 22.23
N ILE A 476 -11.70 -3.00 22.22
CA ILE A 476 -13.00 -3.09 22.88
C ILE A 476 -12.81 -3.76 24.24
N TYR A 477 -13.13 -3.03 25.30
CA TYR A 477 -13.13 -3.52 26.68
C TYR A 477 -14.56 -3.64 27.23
N GLU A 478 -15.53 -3.03 26.55
CA GLU A 478 -16.92 -2.97 26.96
C GLU A 478 -17.67 -4.26 26.62
N VAL A 479 -18.67 -4.56 27.44
CA VAL A 479 -19.61 -5.67 27.24
C VAL A 479 -21.04 -5.13 27.24
N ASN A 480 -21.91 -5.72 26.43
CA ASN A 480 -23.33 -5.44 26.52
C ASN A 480 -23.94 -6.16 27.73
N GLN A 481 -24.05 -5.46 28.86
CA GLN A 481 -24.53 -6.04 30.11
C GLN A 481 -25.94 -6.65 30.01
N THR A 482 -26.78 -6.16 29.10
CA THR A 482 -28.14 -6.71 28.91
C THR A 482 -28.17 -8.13 28.35
N LEU A 483 -27.08 -8.56 27.72
CA LEU A 483 -26.93 -9.90 27.10
C LEU A 483 -26.15 -10.88 27.97
N LEU A 484 -25.61 -10.44 29.11
CA LEU A 484 -24.85 -11.28 30.03
C LEU A 484 -25.79 -11.96 31.05
N ASP A 485 -25.44 -13.18 31.46
CA ASP A 485 -26.07 -13.79 32.63
C ASP A 485 -25.77 -12.98 33.91
N SER A 486 -26.70 -13.01 34.88
CA SER A 486 -26.62 -12.20 36.10
C SER A 486 -25.33 -12.39 36.90
N ALA A 487 -24.77 -13.61 36.90
CA ALA A 487 -23.50 -13.94 37.54
C ALA A 487 -22.30 -13.24 36.87
N LEU A 488 -22.32 -13.06 35.54
CA LEU A 488 -21.28 -12.33 34.83
C LEU A 488 -21.45 -10.81 35.00
N GLN A 489 -22.70 -10.32 35.01
CA GLN A 489 -22.97 -8.91 35.26
C GLN A 489 -22.43 -8.46 36.64
N SER A 490 -22.69 -9.25 37.69
CA SER A 490 -22.24 -8.91 39.05
C SER A 490 -20.73 -9.04 39.24
N ALA A 491 -20.08 -9.92 38.48
CA ALA A 491 -18.64 -10.14 38.52
C ALA A 491 -17.85 -9.28 37.51
N PHE A 492 -18.52 -8.48 36.68
CA PHE A 492 -17.87 -7.72 35.62
C PHE A 492 -16.99 -6.60 36.18
N VAL A 493 -15.71 -6.61 35.79
CA VAL A 493 -14.76 -5.56 36.09
C VAL A 493 -14.40 -4.85 34.79
N GLN A 494 -14.81 -3.59 34.65
CA GLN A 494 -14.39 -2.77 33.52
C GLN A 494 -12.88 -2.51 33.62
N LEU A 495 -12.16 -2.91 32.56
CA LEU A 495 -10.77 -2.58 32.32
C LEU A 495 -10.68 -1.57 31.19
N ASN A 496 -9.52 -0.91 31.05
CA ASN A 496 -9.27 0.07 30.01
C ASN A 496 -7.85 -0.11 29.48
N CYS A 497 -7.57 0.52 28.34
CA CYS A 497 -6.22 0.65 27.81
C CYS A 497 -5.34 1.44 28.80
N ASP A 498 -4.32 0.79 29.35
CA ASP A 498 -3.39 1.36 30.33
C ASP A 498 -1.98 1.56 29.74
N GLU A 499 -1.05 2.06 30.56
CA GLU A 499 0.30 2.42 30.11
C GLU A 499 1.08 1.24 29.53
N GLU A 500 0.99 0.05 30.13
CA GLU A 500 1.65 -1.16 29.61
C GLU A 500 1.02 -1.62 28.28
N THR A 501 -0.31 -1.53 28.16
CA THR A 501 -1.00 -1.81 26.89
C THR A 501 -0.56 -0.82 25.81
N GLN A 502 -0.49 0.47 26.13
CA GLN A 502 0.01 1.49 25.20
C GLN A 502 1.47 1.27 24.84
N ALA A 503 2.32 0.92 25.80
CA ALA A 503 3.72 0.60 25.57
C ALA A 503 3.86 -0.59 24.62
N PHE A 504 3.06 -1.64 24.78
CA PHE A 504 3.03 -2.77 23.86
C PHE A 504 2.59 -2.34 22.45
N LEU A 505 1.56 -1.51 22.32
CA LEU A 505 1.13 -0.98 21.02
C LEU A 505 2.22 -0.10 20.37
N LEU A 506 3.00 0.62 21.17
CA LEU A 506 4.17 1.38 20.73
C LEU A 506 5.30 0.45 20.27
N THR A 507 5.54 -0.69 20.93
CA THR A 507 6.53 -1.67 20.44
C THR A 507 6.06 -2.39 19.17
N CYS A 508 4.75 -2.58 19.00
CA CYS A 508 4.15 -3.05 17.73
C CYS A 508 4.36 -2.06 16.58
N THR A 509 4.43 -0.76 16.87
CA THR A 509 4.62 0.29 15.87
C THR A 509 6.09 0.73 15.69
N GLY A 510 6.98 0.44 16.65
CA GLY A 510 8.37 0.89 16.70
C GLY A 510 9.46 -0.17 16.48
N GLY A 511 9.11 -1.41 16.10
CA GLY A 511 10.07 -2.51 15.97
C GLY A 511 11.20 -2.28 14.95
N SER A 512 12.44 -2.53 15.39
CA SER A 512 13.65 -2.61 14.57
C SER A 512 13.48 -3.69 13.51
N LEU A 513 13.72 -3.26 12.30
CA LEU A 513 13.29 -3.92 11.09
C LEU A 513 14.32 -5.06 10.76
N TRP A 514 15.47 -5.09 11.49
CA TRP A 514 16.45 -6.19 11.61
C TRP A 514 15.89 -7.47 12.23
N GLU A 515 15.02 -7.34 13.24
CA GLU A 515 14.35 -8.49 13.87
C GLU A 515 13.38 -9.18 12.92
N SER A 516 12.98 -8.48 11.84
CA SER A 516 12.06 -8.98 10.82
C SER A 516 12.72 -9.93 9.79
N LEU A 517 14.04 -9.84 9.60
CA LEU A 517 14.76 -10.63 8.59
C LEU A 517 15.09 -12.07 9.03
N SER A 518 15.22 -12.30 10.33
CA SER A 518 15.77 -13.55 10.88
C SER A 518 14.81 -14.75 10.77
N SER A 519 13.49 -14.54 10.71
CA SER A 519 12.48 -15.62 10.64
C SER A 519 12.37 -16.29 9.28
N THR A 520 12.59 -15.53 8.22
CA THR A 520 12.50 -16.04 6.85
C THR A 520 13.62 -17.02 6.54
N LEU A 521 14.77 -16.88 7.22
CA LEU A 521 15.92 -17.79 7.08
C LEU A 521 15.81 -19.04 7.95
N LEU A 522 15.16 -18.97 9.11
CA LEU A 522 15.03 -20.10 10.05
C LEU A 522 13.80 -20.99 9.79
N GLY A 523 12.76 -20.47 9.12
CA GLY A 523 11.57 -21.23 8.71
C GLY A 523 11.80 -22.27 7.60
N LEU A 524 13.02 -22.34 7.06
CA LEU A 524 13.43 -23.41 6.14
C LEU A 524 13.77 -24.73 6.89
N PHE A 525 13.94 -24.69 8.21
CA PHE A 525 14.40 -25.85 8.99
C PHE A 525 13.62 -26.13 10.29
N TYR A 526 12.68 -25.28 10.72
CA TYR A 526 11.93 -25.41 12.00
C TYR A 526 10.43 -25.06 11.87
N SER A 527 9.58 -25.55 12.80
CA SER A 527 8.14 -25.26 12.82
C SER A 527 7.85 -23.77 13.08
N LEU A 528 6.71 -23.23 12.60
CA LEU A 528 6.34 -21.81 12.75
C LEU A 528 6.38 -21.33 14.21
N THR A 529 6.01 -22.19 15.15
CA THR A 529 6.06 -21.94 16.60
C THR A 529 7.50 -21.91 17.12
N ASP A 530 8.36 -22.83 16.67
CA ASP A 530 9.77 -22.87 17.08
C ASP A 530 10.59 -21.69 16.51
N VAL A 531 10.27 -21.23 15.29
CA VAL A 531 10.90 -20.06 14.66
C VAL A 531 10.53 -18.77 15.41
N ASN A 532 9.27 -18.67 15.88
CA ASN A 532 8.80 -17.56 16.68
C ASN A 532 9.43 -17.52 18.08
N GLY A 533 9.60 -18.68 18.71
CA GLY A 533 10.28 -18.82 20.01
C GLY A 533 11.78 -18.51 19.98
N ILE A 534 12.50 -18.89 18.92
CA ILE A 534 13.94 -18.62 18.75
C ILE A 534 14.23 -17.15 18.43
N LEU A 535 13.25 -16.42 17.88
CA LEU A 535 13.43 -15.05 17.39
C LEU A 535 12.69 -13.97 18.18
N GLY A 536 11.97 -14.34 19.24
CA GLY A 536 11.17 -13.41 20.03
C GLY A 536 10.03 -12.75 19.23
N ARG A 537 9.51 -13.43 18.20
CA ARG A 537 8.43 -12.94 17.33
C ARG A 537 7.11 -13.60 17.69
N GLY A 538 6.00 -12.87 17.51
CA GLY A 538 4.69 -13.29 17.99
C GLY A 538 4.45 -12.94 19.46
N GLN A 539 5.05 -11.84 19.96
CA GLN A 539 4.76 -11.36 21.31
C GLN A 539 3.25 -11.13 21.43
N MET A 540 2.67 -11.85 22.39
CA MET A 540 1.25 -11.81 22.70
C MET A 540 1.07 -10.96 23.96
N PHE A 541 0.09 -10.07 23.92
CA PHE A 541 -0.30 -9.25 25.05
C PHE A 541 -1.78 -9.46 25.32
N VAL A 542 -2.08 -9.90 26.55
CA VAL A 542 -3.43 -10.19 27.01
C VAL A 542 -3.78 -9.27 28.18
N LEU A 543 -2.89 -9.19 29.17
CA LEU A 543 -3.08 -8.36 30.37
C LEU A 543 -1.78 -7.71 30.82
N SER A 544 -1.88 -6.45 31.24
CA SER A 544 -0.82 -5.74 31.97
C SER A 544 -0.71 -6.21 33.42
N GLN A 545 0.41 -5.86 34.07
CA GLN A 545 0.59 -6.09 35.50
C GLN A 545 -0.47 -5.35 36.34
N ALA A 546 -0.83 -4.12 35.97
CA ALA A 546 -1.84 -3.33 36.66
C ALA A 546 -3.25 -3.95 36.53
N GLN A 547 -3.60 -4.44 35.34
CA GLN A 547 -4.87 -5.13 35.09
C GLN A 547 -4.94 -6.45 35.88
N VAL A 548 -3.87 -7.25 35.87
CA VAL A 548 -3.76 -8.47 36.68
C VAL A 548 -3.94 -8.17 38.16
N GLN A 549 -3.26 -7.16 38.70
CA GLN A 549 -3.41 -6.76 40.11
C GLN A 549 -4.83 -6.32 40.46
N ARG A 550 -5.51 -5.62 39.55
CA ARG A 550 -6.90 -5.19 39.71
C ARG A 550 -7.87 -6.37 39.72
N LEU A 551 -7.65 -7.36 38.84
CA LEU A 551 -8.49 -8.55 38.72
C LEU A 551 -8.28 -9.55 39.87
N ILE A 552 -7.03 -9.74 40.28
CA ILE A 552 -6.66 -10.68 41.34
C ILE A 552 -6.80 -10.02 42.73
N GLN A 553 -6.84 -8.68 42.80
CA GLN A 553 -6.91 -7.88 44.03
C GLN A 553 -5.82 -8.22 45.06
N ARG A 554 -4.64 -8.61 44.59
CA ARG A 554 -3.48 -8.97 45.41
C ARG A 554 -2.36 -7.95 45.15
N LYS A 555 -1.93 -7.23 46.19
CA LYS A 555 -0.81 -6.28 46.07
C LYS A 555 0.51 -7.04 45.84
N PRO A 556 1.48 -6.47 45.10
CA PRO A 556 2.81 -7.06 44.98
C PRO A 556 3.41 -7.25 46.38
N LEU A 557 3.80 -8.48 46.69
CA LEU A 557 4.26 -8.85 48.01
C LEU A 557 5.60 -8.17 48.33
N THR A 558 5.69 -7.54 49.51
CA THR A 558 6.98 -7.09 50.07
C THR A 558 7.84 -8.26 50.53
N ASN A 559 7.22 -9.43 50.80
CA ASN A 559 7.86 -10.72 51.08
C ASN A 559 7.39 -11.77 50.07
N ARG A 560 8.23 -12.11 49.09
CA ARG A 560 7.95 -13.10 48.04
C ARG A 560 7.51 -14.43 48.67
N SER A 561 6.27 -14.85 48.43
CA SER A 561 5.71 -16.16 48.85
C SER A 561 4.64 -16.59 47.83
N GLY A 562 4.58 -17.89 47.55
CA GLY A 562 3.55 -18.52 46.72
C GLY A 562 4.07 -19.06 45.39
N SER A 563 3.26 -19.89 44.72
CA SER A 563 3.61 -20.61 43.49
C SER A 563 2.63 -20.35 42.33
N LEU A 564 3.19 -20.17 41.13
CA LEU A 564 2.47 -20.03 39.86
C LEU A 564 2.76 -21.24 38.97
N LEU A 565 1.72 -21.80 38.37
CA LEU A 565 1.83 -22.65 37.18
C LEU A 565 1.23 -21.93 35.96
N ASP A 566 2.05 -21.66 34.96
CA ASP A 566 1.58 -21.12 33.68
C ASP A 566 1.58 -22.22 32.61
N ILE A 567 0.38 -22.57 32.13
CA ILE A 567 0.16 -23.69 31.21
C ILE A 567 0.18 -23.15 29.78
N GLY A 568 1.15 -23.59 28.97
CA GLY A 568 1.37 -23.08 27.62
C GLY A 568 1.94 -21.66 27.63
N ALA A 569 3.03 -21.46 28.36
CA ALA A 569 3.59 -20.13 28.64
C ALA A 569 4.16 -19.40 27.41
N GLY A 570 4.34 -20.09 26.28
CA GLY A 570 4.86 -19.51 25.05
C GLY A 570 6.22 -18.86 25.24
N ASP A 571 6.34 -17.57 24.89
CA ASP A 571 7.57 -16.78 25.03
C ASP A 571 7.79 -16.20 26.44
N GLY A 572 6.83 -16.37 27.35
CA GLY A 572 6.90 -15.93 28.73
C GLY A 572 6.59 -14.45 28.98
N ASN A 573 6.08 -13.71 27.98
CA ASN A 573 5.75 -12.30 28.17
C ASN A 573 4.59 -12.10 29.15
N VAL A 574 3.49 -12.84 28.99
CA VAL A 574 2.36 -12.74 29.92
C VAL A 574 2.69 -13.37 31.28
N THR A 575 3.51 -14.43 31.30
CA THR A 575 4.04 -15.03 32.53
C THR A 575 4.77 -14.01 33.39
N THR A 576 5.44 -13.03 32.78
CA THR A 576 6.22 -12.01 33.50
C THR A 576 5.32 -11.09 34.34
N SER A 577 4.14 -10.73 33.85
CA SER A 577 3.15 -9.94 34.60
C SER A 577 2.69 -10.67 35.85
N LEU A 578 2.48 -12.00 35.75
CA LEU A 578 2.04 -12.87 36.85
C LEU A 578 3.17 -13.24 37.81
N ALA A 579 4.40 -13.41 37.30
CA ALA A 579 5.58 -13.80 38.08
C ALA A 579 5.88 -12.80 39.20
N SER A 580 5.51 -11.53 39.03
CA SER A 580 5.65 -10.48 40.05
C SER A 580 4.83 -10.73 41.33
N LEU A 581 3.84 -11.63 41.28
CA LEU A 581 2.90 -11.91 42.37
C LEU A 581 3.32 -13.09 43.25
N VAL A 582 4.30 -13.90 42.82
CA VAL A 582 4.67 -15.17 43.44
C VAL A 582 6.20 -15.29 43.62
N GLU A 583 6.64 -16.25 44.41
CA GLU A 583 8.07 -16.57 44.57
C GLU A 583 8.55 -17.61 43.55
N GLN A 584 7.74 -18.64 43.33
CA GLN A 584 8.09 -19.77 42.48
C GLN A 584 7.22 -19.77 41.23
N VAL A 585 7.85 -19.74 40.06
CA VAL A 585 7.18 -19.91 38.78
C VAL A 585 7.53 -21.29 38.22
N THR A 586 6.52 -22.00 37.74
CA THR A 586 6.62 -23.25 36.99
C THR A 586 5.85 -23.06 35.69
N THR A 587 6.37 -23.54 34.57
CA THR A 587 5.65 -23.43 33.29
C THR A 587 5.69 -24.72 32.49
N THR A 588 4.65 -24.93 31.67
CA THR A 588 4.64 -25.98 30.64
C THR A 588 4.59 -25.34 29.26
N GLU A 589 5.30 -25.93 28.30
CA GLU A 589 5.30 -25.48 26.91
C GLU A 589 5.62 -26.68 26.00
N VAL A 590 5.10 -26.73 24.77
CA VAL A 590 5.36 -27.85 23.83
C VAL A 590 6.64 -27.63 23.00
N SER A 591 7.06 -26.38 22.83
CA SER A 591 8.26 -26.00 22.08
C SER A 591 9.53 -26.05 22.94
N ALA A 592 10.48 -26.92 22.59
CA ALA A 592 11.76 -27.03 23.30
C ALA A 592 12.57 -25.72 23.34
N PRO A 593 12.67 -24.92 22.25
CA PRO A 593 13.31 -23.60 22.30
C PRO A 593 12.65 -22.63 23.28
N MET A 594 11.32 -22.61 23.35
CA MET A 594 10.60 -21.75 24.30
C MET A 594 10.86 -22.19 25.74
N VAL A 595 10.84 -23.49 26.02
CA VAL A 595 11.19 -24.06 27.33
C VAL A 595 12.61 -23.64 27.75
N ALA A 596 13.58 -23.66 26.84
CA ALA A 596 14.93 -23.20 27.13
C ALA A 596 14.97 -21.70 27.49
N ASN A 597 14.22 -20.86 26.78
CA ASN A 597 14.13 -19.42 27.04
C ASN A 597 13.44 -19.11 28.38
N LEU A 598 12.33 -19.80 28.68
CA LEU A 598 11.62 -19.66 29.96
C LEU A 598 12.49 -20.11 31.14
N ASN A 599 13.27 -21.19 30.97
CA ASN A 599 14.25 -21.62 31.96
C ASN A 599 15.39 -20.61 32.15
N ALA A 600 15.84 -19.95 31.08
CA ALA A 600 16.83 -18.87 31.18
C ALA A 600 16.30 -17.66 31.99
N ARG A 601 14.98 -17.48 32.06
CA ARG A 601 14.30 -16.48 32.92
C ARG A 601 14.04 -16.99 34.35
N GLY A 602 14.37 -18.24 34.66
CA GLY A 602 14.21 -18.85 35.98
C GLY A 602 12.83 -19.46 36.26
N TYR A 603 12.01 -19.71 35.24
CA TYR A 603 10.60 -20.11 35.39
C TYR A 603 10.34 -21.62 35.55
N ASN A 604 11.36 -22.45 35.83
CA ASN A 604 11.24 -23.91 36.00
C ASN A 604 10.31 -24.58 34.97
N SER A 605 10.72 -24.55 33.72
CA SER A 605 9.90 -24.90 32.57
C SER A 605 10.18 -26.31 32.08
N ILE A 606 9.13 -27.02 31.65
CA ILE A 606 9.25 -28.36 31.08
C ILE A 606 8.53 -28.48 29.72
N GLN A 607 9.11 -29.27 28.83
CA GLN A 607 8.53 -29.56 27.52
C GLN A 607 7.43 -30.61 27.63
N THR A 608 6.17 -30.19 27.79
CA THR A 608 5.01 -31.07 27.89
C THR A 608 3.70 -30.33 27.66
N CYS A 609 2.70 -31.00 27.08
CA CYS A 609 1.29 -30.59 27.16
C CYS A 609 0.49 -31.43 28.16
N ASP A 610 1.13 -32.44 28.76
CA ASP A 610 0.52 -33.32 29.75
C ASP A 610 0.75 -32.76 31.15
N LEU A 611 -0.35 -32.39 31.81
CA LEU A 611 -0.34 -31.88 33.18
C LEU A 611 -0.09 -32.99 34.20
N GLU A 612 -0.28 -34.26 33.86
CA GLU A 612 0.00 -35.40 34.73
C GLU A 612 1.50 -35.75 34.77
N HIS A 613 2.33 -35.04 34.00
CA HIS A 613 3.76 -35.23 34.00
C HIS A 613 4.37 -35.07 35.41
N ASP A 614 5.21 -36.03 35.85
CA ASP A 614 5.75 -36.12 37.21
C ASP A 614 6.35 -34.80 37.73
N PHE A 615 7.12 -34.11 36.88
CA PHE A 615 7.68 -32.79 37.20
C PHE A 615 6.62 -31.76 37.64
N VAL A 616 5.51 -31.66 36.90
CA VAL A 616 4.43 -30.71 37.20
C VAL A 616 3.68 -31.15 38.45
N GLN A 617 3.39 -32.46 38.54
CA GLN A 617 2.68 -33.04 39.68
C GLN A 617 3.47 -32.95 41.00
N SER A 618 4.81 -32.95 40.94
CA SER A 618 5.67 -32.84 42.13
C SER A 618 5.67 -31.45 42.79
N ARG A 619 5.11 -30.44 42.11
CA ARG A 619 5.16 -29.03 42.52
C ARG A 619 3.82 -28.47 43.00
N LYS A 620 2.76 -29.28 42.96
CA LYS A 620 1.44 -28.92 43.51
C LYS A 620 1.48 -28.86 45.05
N PRO A 621 0.59 -28.08 45.70
CA PRO A 621 -0.44 -27.22 45.10
C PRO A 621 0.11 -25.87 44.60
N PHE A 622 -0.63 -25.25 43.68
CA PHE A 622 -0.32 -23.93 43.11
C PHE A 622 -1.27 -22.84 43.62
N ASP A 623 -0.73 -21.72 44.10
CA ASP A 623 -1.54 -20.55 44.49
C ASP A 623 -2.22 -19.89 43.29
N ILE A 624 -1.54 -19.87 42.15
CA ILE A 624 -2.07 -19.33 40.90
C ILE A 624 -1.83 -20.34 39.79
N ILE A 625 -2.86 -20.65 39.01
CA ILE A 625 -2.72 -21.34 37.72
C ILE A 625 -3.21 -20.40 36.64
N SER A 626 -2.45 -20.24 35.55
CA SER A 626 -2.89 -19.53 34.35
C SER A 626 -3.01 -20.46 33.15
N LEU A 627 -4.09 -20.27 32.39
CA LEU A 627 -4.33 -20.93 31.11
C LEU A 627 -4.79 -19.86 30.12
N LEU A 628 -3.84 -19.34 29.35
CA LEU A 628 -4.06 -18.13 28.55
C LEU A 628 -4.09 -18.46 27.06
N ASN A 629 -5.27 -18.50 26.46
CA ASN A 629 -5.48 -18.83 25.04
C ASN A 629 -4.92 -20.21 24.61
N VAL A 630 -5.04 -21.17 25.53
CA VAL A 630 -4.66 -22.58 25.32
C VAL A 630 -5.89 -23.49 25.24
N LEU A 631 -7.01 -23.12 25.87
CA LEU A 631 -8.19 -23.97 25.98
C LEU A 631 -8.81 -24.32 24.61
N ASP A 632 -8.76 -23.39 23.66
CA ASP A 632 -9.19 -23.56 22.27
C ASP A 632 -8.27 -24.48 21.44
N ARG A 633 -7.06 -24.75 21.94
CA ARG A 633 -6.05 -25.62 21.29
C ARG A 633 -5.89 -26.98 21.95
N ALA A 634 -6.52 -27.20 23.10
CA ALA A 634 -6.43 -28.45 23.83
C ALA A 634 -7.23 -29.57 23.16
N ASP A 635 -6.64 -30.76 23.04
CA ASP A 635 -7.34 -31.95 22.54
C ASP A 635 -8.40 -32.45 23.53
N LYS A 636 -8.12 -32.30 24.83
CA LYS A 636 -8.99 -32.68 25.93
C LYS A 636 -9.24 -31.52 26.92
N PRO A 637 -9.97 -30.47 26.50
CA PRO A 637 -10.10 -29.23 27.25
C PRO A 637 -10.85 -29.39 28.57
N LEU A 638 -11.89 -30.23 28.65
CA LEU A 638 -12.64 -30.44 29.90
C LEU A 638 -11.85 -31.30 30.88
N THR A 639 -11.13 -32.30 30.39
CA THR A 639 -10.19 -33.08 31.20
C THR A 639 -9.09 -32.18 31.77
N MET A 640 -8.53 -31.29 30.96
CA MET A 640 -7.53 -30.31 31.39
C MET A 640 -8.06 -29.39 32.50
N LEU A 641 -9.27 -28.86 32.37
CA LEU A 641 -9.91 -28.03 33.40
C LEU A 641 -10.08 -28.78 34.73
N ARG A 642 -10.47 -30.07 34.67
CA ARG A 642 -10.59 -30.92 35.88
C ARG A 642 -9.24 -31.17 36.55
N THR A 643 -8.18 -31.39 35.78
CA THR A 643 -6.82 -31.53 36.31
C THR A 643 -6.31 -30.22 36.93
N ILE A 644 -6.56 -29.07 36.29
CA ILE A 644 -6.20 -27.76 36.85
C ILE A 644 -6.83 -27.56 38.23
N ARG A 645 -8.11 -27.89 38.40
CA ARG A 645 -8.81 -27.80 39.68
C ARG A 645 -8.14 -28.61 40.79
N THR A 646 -7.62 -29.82 40.50
CA THR A 646 -6.99 -30.66 41.53
C THR A 646 -5.58 -30.18 41.91
N MET A 647 -4.98 -29.34 41.09
CA MET A 647 -3.64 -28.78 41.30
C MET A 647 -3.65 -27.41 41.99
N LEU A 648 -4.79 -26.73 41.99
CA LEU A 648 -4.98 -25.43 42.64
C LEU A 648 -4.96 -25.57 44.17
N GLU A 649 -4.40 -24.57 44.86
CA GLU A 649 -4.50 -24.48 46.32
C GLU A 649 -5.99 -24.39 46.71
N PRO A 650 -6.50 -25.30 47.57
CA PRO A 650 -7.94 -25.42 47.77
C PRO A 650 -8.62 -24.16 48.32
N GLN A 651 -7.98 -23.42 49.24
CA GLN A 651 -8.67 -22.40 50.03
C GLN A 651 -8.66 -21.03 49.35
N ASN A 652 -7.53 -20.63 48.77
CA ASN A 652 -7.33 -19.29 48.19
C ASN A 652 -6.67 -19.34 46.81
N GLY A 653 -6.59 -20.52 46.20
CA GLY A 653 -6.02 -20.68 44.87
C GLY A 653 -6.84 -19.97 43.80
N ILE A 654 -6.15 -19.34 42.84
CA ILE A 654 -6.76 -18.57 41.77
C ILE A 654 -6.43 -19.21 40.43
N PHE A 655 -7.46 -19.50 39.64
CA PHE A 655 -7.33 -19.92 38.26
C PHE A 655 -7.66 -18.74 37.33
N LEU A 656 -6.67 -18.29 36.57
CA LEU A 656 -6.80 -17.23 35.57
C LEU A 656 -6.93 -17.86 34.18
N LEU A 657 -8.13 -17.77 33.61
CA LEU A 657 -8.43 -18.26 32.26
C LEU A 657 -8.59 -17.08 31.32
N ALA A 658 -7.85 -17.09 30.20
CA ALA A 658 -8.11 -16.25 29.04
C ALA A 658 -8.49 -17.13 27.85
N VAL A 659 -9.53 -16.72 27.13
CA VAL A 659 -10.07 -17.47 25.99
C VAL A 659 -10.75 -16.53 25.00
N VAL A 660 -10.36 -16.65 23.73
CA VAL A 660 -11.01 -15.93 22.63
C VAL A 660 -12.45 -16.38 22.46
N LEU A 661 -13.37 -15.42 22.42
CA LEU A 661 -14.80 -15.64 22.16
C LEU A 661 -15.27 -14.83 20.95
N PRO A 662 -16.21 -15.35 20.15
CA PRO A 662 -16.94 -16.60 20.32
C PRO A 662 -16.08 -17.87 20.15
N PHE A 663 -16.40 -18.92 20.90
CA PHE A 663 -15.53 -20.09 21.04
C PHE A 663 -15.32 -20.86 19.73
N ALA A 664 -14.07 -21.20 19.41
CA ALA A 664 -13.69 -21.99 18.25
C ALA A 664 -12.46 -22.86 18.58
N ALA A 665 -12.63 -24.19 18.60
CA ALA A 665 -11.56 -25.10 19.00
C ALA A 665 -10.96 -25.87 17.82
N PHE A 666 -9.63 -26.04 17.83
CA PHE A 666 -8.89 -26.88 16.90
C PHE A 666 -7.57 -27.34 17.52
N VAL A 667 -7.11 -28.54 17.17
CA VAL A 667 -5.83 -29.11 17.62
C VAL A 667 -4.83 -29.08 16.47
N GLU A 668 -3.60 -28.66 16.75
CA GLU A 668 -2.52 -28.67 15.76
C GLU A 668 -1.79 -30.01 15.79
N GLN A 669 -1.82 -30.75 14.67
CA GLN A 669 -1.05 -31.97 14.46
C GLN A 669 -0.13 -31.79 13.24
N GLY A 670 1.14 -31.49 13.50
CA GLY A 670 2.09 -31.11 12.45
C GLY A 670 1.63 -29.84 11.75
N THR A 671 1.36 -29.93 10.43
CA THR A 671 0.85 -28.79 9.63
C THR A 671 -0.68 -28.81 9.46
N GLN A 672 -1.40 -29.74 10.10
CA GLN A 672 -2.84 -29.89 9.96
C GLN A 672 -3.59 -29.41 11.21
N ARG A 673 -4.79 -28.87 11.00
CA ARG A 673 -5.74 -28.53 12.07
C ARG A 673 -6.85 -29.57 12.10
N VAL A 674 -7.01 -30.25 13.23
CA VAL A 674 -8.03 -31.29 13.45
C VAL A 674 -8.97 -30.89 14.58
N ALA A 675 -10.15 -31.49 14.64
CA ALA A 675 -11.07 -31.27 15.75
C ALA A 675 -10.56 -31.95 17.03
N PRO A 676 -10.78 -31.37 18.22
CA PRO A 676 -10.40 -32.00 19.48
C PRO A 676 -11.21 -33.28 19.72
N THR A 677 -10.57 -34.26 20.37
CA THR A 677 -11.22 -35.53 20.72
C THR A 677 -12.30 -35.36 21.79
N GLU A 678 -12.16 -34.39 22.69
CA GLU A 678 -13.18 -33.97 23.65
C GLU A 678 -13.68 -32.57 23.32
N LYS A 679 -14.99 -32.41 23.15
CA LYS A 679 -15.60 -31.13 22.81
C LYS A 679 -16.26 -30.50 24.03
N LEU A 680 -16.12 -29.18 24.18
CA LEU A 680 -16.84 -28.45 25.21
C LEU A 680 -18.34 -28.31 24.85
N PRO A 681 -19.25 -28.37 25.83
CA PRO A 681 -20.70 -28.19 25.64
C PRO A 681 -21.08 -26.71 25.38
N MET A 682 -20.64 -26.20 24.23
CA MET A 682 -20.73 -24.77 23.84
C MET A 682 -21.79 -24.48 22.76
N HIS A 683 -22.79 -25.34 22.60
CA HIS A 683 -23.86 -25.11 21.60
C HIS A 683 -24.60 -23.79 21.88
N GLY A 684 -24.81 -22.99 20.83
CA GLY A 684 -25.29 -21.60 20.88
C GLY A 684 -24.19 -20.58 21.18
N GLY A 685 -22.98 -21.03 21.52
CA GLY A 685 -21.83 -20.20 21.91
C GLY A 685 -20.65 -20.32 20.96
N LEU A 686 -20.78 -21.06 19.86
CA LEU A 686 -19.69 -21.29 18.90
C LEU A 686 -19.56 -20.14 17.88
N CYS A 687 -18.34 -19.87 17.44
CA CYS A 687 -18.08 -18.94 16.33
C CYS A 687 -18.78 -19.37 15.03
N ALA A 688 -18.83 -20.67 14.75
CA ALA A 688 -19.51 -21.21 13.56
C ALA A 688 -21.04 -21.02 13.58
N GLU A 689 -21.61 -20.78 14.76
CA GLU A 689 -23.05 -20.56 14.96
C GLU A 689 -23.38 -19.05 15.00
N GLY A 690 -22.38 -18.17 14.86
CA GLY A 690 -22.56 -16.72 14.87
C GLY A 690 -22.90 -16.14 16.24
N ALA A 691 -22.52 -16.80 17.33
CA ALA A 691 -22.78 -16.35 18.69
C ALA A 691 -22.17 -14.96 18.98
N SER A 692 -22.80 -14.18 19.85
CA SER A 692 -22.19 -12.95 20.38
C SER A 692 -21.12 -13.26 21.43
N PHE A 693 -20.25 -12.30 21.73
CA PHE A 693 -19.27 -12.40 22.82
C PHE A 693 -19.96 -12.71 24.16
N GLU A 694 -21.00 -11.95 24.49
CA GLU A 694 -21.74 -12.08 25.75
C GLU A 694 -22.46 -13.42 25.89
N THR A 695 -23.07 -13.89 24.81
CA THR A 695 -23.75 -15.19 24.76
C THR A 695 -22.74 -16.32 24.96
N SER A 696 -21.62 -16.26 24.23
CA SER A 696 -20.55 -17.24 24.33
C SER A 696 -19.92 -17.26 25.73
N ALA A 697 -19.70 -16.09 26.35
CA ALA A 697 -19.15 -15.98 27.70
C ALA A 697 -20.09 -16.58 28.75
N SER A 698 -21.38 -16.28 28.65
CA SER A 698 -22.42 -16.82 29.55
C SER A 698 -22.52 -18.34 29.45
N LEU A 699 -22.48 -18.88 28.23
CA LEU A 699 -22.49 -20.33 28.00
C LEU A 699 -21.21 -21.01 28.48
N LEU A 700 -20.05 -20.39 28.30
CA LEU A 700 -18.79 -20.95 28.81
C LEU A 700 -18.80 -21.05 30.33
N LEU A 701 -19.26 -20.01 31.04
CA LEU A 701 -19.39 -20.05 32.49
C LEU A 701 -20.36 -21.16 32.93
N ARG A 702 -21.59 -21.11 32.40
CA ARG A 702 -22.69 -21.96 32.87
C ARG A 702 -22.52 -23.43 32.51
N ASN A 703 -22.09 -23.71 31.28
CA ASN A 703 -22.07 -25.08 30.77
C ASN A 703 -20.72 -25.77 30.95
N VAL A 704 -19.63 -25.00 31.18
CA VAL A 704 -18.28 -25.55 31.25
C VAL A 704 -17.61 -25.28 32.58
N LEU A 705 -17.43 -24.02 32.97
CA LEU A 705 -16.58 -23.67 34.12
C LEU A 705 -17.23 -24.04 35.45
N VAL A 706 -18.52 -23.72 35.63
CA VAL A 706 -19.26 -24.11 36.84
C VAL A 706 -19.36 -25.64 36.98
N PRO A 707 -19.76 -26.40 35.94
CA PRO A 707 -19.75 -27.87 36.00
C PRO A 707 -18.37 -28.49 36.17
N ALA A 708 -17.29 -27.81 35.75
CA ALA A 708 -15.92 -28.25 36.02
C ALA A 708 -15.51 -28.07 37.49
N GLY A 709 -16.33 -27.41 38.31
CA GLY A 709 -16.11 -27.20 39.74
C GLY A 709 -15.38 -25.90 40.08
N PHE A 710 -15.56 -24.88 39.24
CA PHE A 710 -15.06 -23.53 39.50
C PHE A 710 -16.19 -22.57 39.84
N LYS A 711 -15.92 -21.64 40.75
CA LYS A 711 -16.78 -20.48 41.02
C LYS A 711 -16.17 -19.22 40.41
N LEU A 712 -17.01 -18.35 39.86
CA LEU A 712 -16.58 -17.08 39.28
C LEU A 712 -16.31 -16.04 40.36
N ARG A 713 -15.15 -15.40 40.29
CA ARG A 713 -14.81 -14.24 41.12
C ARG A 713 -14.92 -12.94 40.34
N HIS A 714 -14.24 -12.85 39.19
CA HIS A 714 -14.27 -11.68 38.32
C HIS A 714 -14.32 -12.08 36.85
N PHE A 715 -14.92 -11.21 36.04
CA PHE A 715 -15.02 -11.34 34.60
C PHE A 715 -14.66 -10.03 33.91
N SER A 716 -13.90 -10.09 32.83
CA SER A 716 -13.59 -8.91 32.01
C SER A 716 -13.48 -9.28 30.53
N ARG A 717 -13.72 -8.29 29.68
CA ARG A 717 -13.35 -8.34 28.26
C ARG A 717 -12.08 -7.53 28.06
N VAL A 718 -11.12 -8.11 27.35
CA VAL A 718 -9.90 -7.41 26.94
C VAL A 718 -9.58 -7.70 25.49
N PRO A 719 -8.89 -6.80 24.78
CA PRO A 719 -8.35 -7.10 23.47
C PRO A 719 -7.18 -8.08 23.62
N TYR A 720 -7.27 -9.24 22.97
CA TYR A 720 -6.12 -10.11 22.78
C TYR A 720 -5.27 -9.56 21.64
N LEU A 721 -4.12 -9.00 22.00
CA LEU A 721 -3.21 -8.35 21.08
C LEU A 721 -2.10 -9.32 20.68
N CYS A 722 -1.88 -9.42 19.38
CA CYS A 722 -0.69 -10.08 18.85
C CYS A 722 0.06 -9.09 17.98
N ARG A 723 1.38 -9.03 18.12
CA ARG A 723 2.23 -8.26 17.20
C ARG A 723 1.96 -8.75 15.79
N GLY A 724 1.48 -7.84 14.96
CA GLY A 724 1.04 -8.15 13.62
C GLY A 724 2.18 -8.12 12.63
N ASP A 725 1.82 -7.96 11.38
CA ASP A 725 2.78 -7.94 10.28
C ASP A 725 2.84 -6.54 9.64
N ILE A 726 3.51 -6.50 8.49
CA ILE A 726 3.72 -5.35 7.65
C ILE A 726 2.39 -4.66 7.23
N GLN A 727 1.27 -5.40 7.15
CA GLN A 727 -0.04 -4.87 6.78
C GLN A 727 -0.83 -4.29 7.95
N GLN A 728 -0.66 -4.85 9.16
CA GLN A 728 -1.36 -4.42 10.37
C GLN A 728 -0.42 -4.57 11.58
N PRO A 729 -0.07 -3.51 12.32
CA PRO A 729 0.98 -3.55 13.34
C PRO A 729 0.64 -4.49 14.50
N TYR A 730 -0.64 -4.70 14.75
CA TYR A 730 -1.14 -5.66 15.72
C TYR A 730 -2.52 -6.17 15.30
N TYR A 731 -2.77 -7.46 15.53
CA TYR A 731 -4.09 -8.07 15.39
C TYR A 731 -4.82 -8.04 16.73
N VAL A 732 -6.14 -7.90 16.69
CA VAL A 732 -7.00 -7.86 17.88
C VAL A 732 -8.05 -8.95 17.77
N LEU A 733 -8.15 -9.79 18.80
CA LEU A 733 -9.29 -10.68 19.03
C LEU A 733 -10.01 -10.26 20.32
N SER A 734 -11.28 -10.63 20.48
CA SER A 734 -12.01 -10.40 21.73
C SER A 734 -11.71 -11.52 22.71
N ASP A 735 -11.00 -11.19 23.79
CA ASP A 735 -10.65 -12.13 24.84
C ASP A 735 -11.60 -11.99 26.04
N ALA A 736 -11.92 -13.12 26.66
CA ALA A 736 -12.67 -13.19 27.89
C ALA A 736 -11.76 -13.65 29.02
N ILE A 737 -11.62 -12.82 30.05
CA ILE A 737 -10.83 -13.13 31.24
C ILE A 737 -11.77 -13.58 32.35
N PHE A 738 -11.55 -14.80 32.83
CA PHE A 738 -12.24 -15.35 34.00
C PHE A 738 -11.22 -15.53 35.13
N VAL A 739 -11.51 -14.90 36.26
CA VAL A 739 -10.82 -15.17 37.53
C VAL A 739 -11.71 -16.14 38.31
N LEU A 740 -11.19 -17.34 38.51
CA LEU A 740 -11.92 -18.48 39.04
C LEU A 740 -11.25 -18.97 40.32
N GLU A 741 -12.06 -19.56 41.19
CA GLU A 741 -11.60 -20.25 42.39
C GLU A 741 -12.23 -21.64 42.42
N VAL A 742 -11.70 -22.57 43.22
CA VAL A 742 -12.35 -23.86 43.41
C VAL A 742 -13.68 -23.64 44.12
N ASP A 743 -14.75 -24.18 43.54
CA ASP A 743 -16.03 -24.27 44.23
C ASP A 743 -15.97 -25.44 45.22
N HIS A 744 -16.00 -25.19 46.53
CA HIS A 744 -15.93 -26.27 47.52
C HIS A 744 -17.16 -27.18 47.54
N ASP A 745 -18.28 -26.73 46.98
CA ASP A 745 -19.54 -27.46 46.93
C ASP A 745 -19.71 -28.25 45.61
N TRP A 746 -18.69 -28.28 44.76
CA TRP A 746 -18.76 -28.90 43.42
C TRP A 746 -19.14 -30.38 43.44
N ARG A 747 -18.75 -31.13 44.49
CA ARG A 747 -19.11 -32.55 44.64
C ARG A 747 -20.58 -32.78 44.95
N ALA A 748 -21.28 -31.77 45.50
CA ALA A 748 -22.72 -31.82 45.66
C ALA A 748 -23.44 -31.61 44.31
N ASN A 749 -22.83 -30.82 43.42
CA ASN A 749 -23.35 -30.51 42.08
C ASN A 749 -23.07 -31.62 41.04
N GLU A 750 -22.09 -32.51 41.27
CA GLU A 750 -21.79 -33.65 40.39
C GLU A 750 -22.72 -34.87 40.64
N ALA A 751 -23.42 -34.89 41.77
CA ALA A 751 -24.36 -35.94 42.17
C ALA A 751 -25.85 -35.62 41.88
N SER A 752 -26.12 -34.45 41.29
CA SER A 752 -27.43 -33.97 40.84
C SER A 752 -27.46 -33.84 39.33
#